data_AF-A0A069I3V0-F1
#
_entry.id   AF-A0A069I3V0-F1
#
_cell.length_a   1.000
_cell.length_b   1.000
_cell.length_c   1.000
_cell.angle_alpha   90.00
_cell.angle_beta   90.00
_cell.angle_gamma   90.00
#
_symmetry.space_group_name_H-M   'P 1'
#
loop_
_entity.id
_entity.type
_entity.pdbx_description
1 polymer ?
#
loop_
_entity_poly.entity_id
_entity_poly.type
_entity_poly.pdbx_seq_one_letter_code
_entity_poly.pdbx_strand_id
1 'polypeptide(L)'
;MANVTPNTRASGCPVDHSLLAAQRTPGGCPVSQGAAGFDPFEDAYQQDPPEYVRWAREQEPVFYSPKLGYWVVTRYDDIKAIFRDNLTFSPSIALEKITPTGPEANAVLASYGYAMNRTLVNEDEPAHMPRRRVLMEPFTPEELKHHEPMVRRLAREYVDRFIDDGRADLVDQMLWEVPLTVALHFLGVPEEDMDLLRKYSIAHTVNTWGRPKPEEQVEVAHAVGNFWQLAGKILDKMRQDPSGPGWMRYGIRKQQEHPEIVTDSYLHSMMMAGIVAAHETTANATANAIKLLLQHPRAWQEICEDPGLIPNAVEECLRHNGSVAAWRRLATRDVQVGGVDIPAGSRLLIVTSSANHDERHFADADLFDIRRENASDQLTFGYGSHQCMGKNLARMEMQVFLEELTRRLPHMRLVEQRFSYVPNTSFRGPEHVWVEWDPRQNPERADPALLDVHVPVRIGEPSGHALSRPVVVAGAARAAEGIVRLRLVSPDGRPMPRWTPGSHIDVECGDTGLSRQYSLCGDPDDSGALEIAVLREAQGRGGSAWVHDSVKAGDRLKIRGPRNHFRLDESAGKLILIAGGIGITPVSAMARRAKLLGMDYELHYSGRSRASMALLDELSALHGDRLHLYARDEGRRNDFASLLAHPEPDTQIYACGPARMLEALQQACAGWPEDALRIEHFQSALSTLDPGQEQAFEAELKDSGLVVTVAPGQTLLAALRAANIDMQSDCEEGLCGSCEVRVLAGEVDHRDVVLTRAEREANTKMMACCSRAKCTRLVLEL
;
A
#
# COMPACT_ATOMS: atom_id res chain seq x y z
N MET A 1 6.36 -71.35 19.82
CA MET A 1 6.55 -71.58 18.37
C MET A 1 5.16 -71.77 17.79
N ALA A 2 4.62 -70.99 16.85
CA ALA A 2 5.22 -70.03 15.93
C ALA A 2 4.27 -68.84 15.66
N ASN A 3 4.92 -67.76 15.21
CA ASN A 3 4.50 -66.41 14.86
C ASN A 3 3.18 -66.24 14.07
N VAL A 4 2.43 -65.19 14.46
CA VAL A 4 1.44 -64.49 13.64
C VAL A 4 2.05 -63.15 13.22
N THR A 5 2.15 -62.91 11.91
CA THR A 5 2.61 -61.67 11.29
C THR A 5 1.47 -60.63 11.26
N PRO A 6 1.72 -59.34 11.56
CA PRO A 6 0.69 -58.31 11.47
C PRO A 6 0.61 -57.69 10.07
N ASN A 7 -0.63 -57.36 9.70
CA ASN A 7 -1.08 -56.82 8.42
C ASN A 7 -0.83 -55.30 8.37
N THR A 8 0.09 -54.83 7.52
CA THR A 8 0.33 -53.41 7.27
C THR A 8 -0.60 -52.88 6.18
N ARG A 9 -1.66 -52.16 6.58
CA ARG A 9 -2.39 -51.27 5.66
C ARG A 9 -1.51 -50.08 5.34
N ALA A 10 -1.08 -49.96 4.09
CA ALA A 10 -0.50 -48.73 3.56
C ALA A 10 -1.58 -47.64 3.53
N SER A 11 -1.38 -46.57 4.30
CA SER A 11 -2.13 -45.32 4.14
C SER A 11 -1.66 -44.65 2.85
N GLY A 12 -2.43 -44.82 1.77
CA GLY A 12 -2.20 -44.11 0.52
C GLY A 12 -2.36 -42.60 0.71
N CYS A 13 -1.44 -41.84 0.13
CA CYS A 13 -1.51 -40.39 0.01
C CYS A 13 -2.82 -40.01 -0.73
N PRO A 14 -3.64 -39.08 -0.21
CA PRO A 14 -4.90 -38.68 -0.84
C PRO A 14 -4.71 -37.80 -2.10
N VAL A 15 -3.48 -37.60 -2.56
CA VAL A 15 -3.14 -36.77 -3.71
C VAL A 15 -3.18 -37.60 -4.99
N ASP A 16 -3.98 -37.17 -5.97
CA ASP A 16 -3.94 -37.72 -7.32
C ASP A 16 -2.61 -37.38 -8.00
N HIS A 17 -1.69 -38.34 -8.00
CA HIS A 17 -0.35 -38.18 -8.55
C HIS A 17 -0.33 -38.07 -10.10
N SER A 18 -1.46 -38.27 -10.79
CA SER A 18 -1.53 -38.18 -12.26
C SER A 18 -1.46 -36.74 -12.79
N LEU A 19 -1.73 -35.74 -11.93
CA LEU A 19 -1.67 -34.31 -12.27
C LEU A 19 -0.29 -33.67 -12.05
N LEU A 20 0.67 -34.38 -11.45
CA LEU A 20 1.98 -33.83 -11.12
C LEU A 20 2.92 -33.87 -12.33
N ALA A 21 3.58 -32.76 -12.64
CA ALA A 21 4.61 -32.73 -13.68
C ALA A 21 5.80 -33.64 -13.29
N ALA A 22 6.52 -34.20 -14.26
CA ALA A 22 7.72 -35.02 -14.00
C ALA A 22 8.87 -34.25 -13.30
N GLN A 23 8.74 -32.92 -13.19
CA GLN A 23 9.72 -32.03 -12.58
C GLN A 23 9.56 -31.98 -11.06
N ARG A 24 10.69 -31.83 -10.37
CA ARG A 24 10.80 -31.80 -8.91
C ARG A 24 11.39 -30.46 -8.47
N THR A 25 10.97 -29.96 -7.31
CA THR A 25 11.62 -28.82 -6.65
C THR A 25 13.03 -29.22 -6.21
N PRO A 26 13.91 -28.25 -5.87
CA PRO A 26 15.21 -28.56 -5.27
C PRO A 26 15.13 -29.42 -4.00
N GLY A 27 14.01 -29.33 -3.27
CA GLY A 27 13.72 -30.16 -2.09
C GLY A 27 13.10 -31.54 -2.40
N GLY A 28 12.92 -31.92 -3.68
CA GLY A 28 12.38 -33.21 -4.09
C GLY A 28 10.85 -33.32 -4.09
N CYS A 29 10.13 -32.24 -3.76
CA CYS A 29 8.67 -32.19 -3.89
C CYS A 29 8.27 -32.15 -5.38
N PRO A 30 7.16 -32.77 -5.79
CA PRO A 30 6.67 -32.64 -7.15
C PRO A 30 6.15 -31.21 -7.44
N VAL A 31 6.26 -30.77 -8.70
CA VAL A 31 5.85 -29.44 -9.17
C VAL A 31 4.46 -29.52 -9.81
N SER A 32 3.57 -28.57 -9.48
CA SER A 32 2.23 -28.47 -10.08
C SER A 32 2.31 -28.09 -11.57
N GLN A 33 1.23 -28.32 -12.34
CA GLN A 33 1.21 -27.93 -13.75
C GLN A 33 1.29 -26.41 -13.94
N GLY A 34 0.60 -25.62 -13.08
CA GLY A 34 0.66 -24.16 -13.11
C GLY A 34 2.08 -23.67 -12.85
N ALA A 35 2.74 -24.21 -11.82
CA ALA A 35 4.11 -23.88 -11.48
C ALA A 35 5.14 -24.25 -12.58
N ALA A 36 4.97 -25.40 -13.23
CA ALA A 36 5.81 -25.83 -14.35
C ALA A 36 5.58 -24.98 -15.63
N GLY A 37 4.36 -24.46 -15.81
CA GLY A 37 3.96 -23.61 -16.92
C GLY A 37 4.47 -22.17 -16.80
N PHE A 38 4.61 -21.64 -15.57
CA PHE A 38 4.98 -20.25 -15.30
C PHE A 38 6.26 -19.80 -16.02
N ASP A 39 6.11 -18.80 -16.89
CA ASP A 39 7.21 -18.13 -17.58
C ASP A 39 6.97 -16.62 -17.62
N PRO A 40 7.75 -15.82 -16.86
CA PRO A 40 7.54 -14.37 -16.80
C PRO A 40 7.97 -13.64 -18.07
N PHE A 41 8.56 -14.32 -19.06
CA PHE A 41 8.97 -13.71 -20.34
C PHE A 41 7.90 -13.79 -21.43
N GLU A 42 6.75 -14.44 -21.15
CA GLU A 42 5.63 -14.52 -22.08
C GLU A 42 4.81 -13.22 -22.10
N ASP A 43 4.24 -12.88 -23.27
CA ASP A 43 3.41 -11.68 -23.46
C ASP A 43 2.26 -11.63 -22.43
N ALA A 44 1.63 -12.77 -22.10
CA ALA A 44 0.54 -12.80 -21.12
C ALA A 44 0.96 -12.29 -19.72
N TYR A 45 2.15 -12.65 -19.22
CA TYR A 45 2.67 -12.11 -17.97
C TYR A 45 2.99 -10.63 -18.11
N GLN A 46 3.56 -10.21 -19.25
CA GLN A 46 3.87 -8.81 -19.50
C GLN A 46 2.62 -7.93 -19.65
N GLN A 47 1.50 -8.46 -20.16
CA GLN A 47 0.25 -7.72 -20.32
C GLN A 47 -0.45 -7.51 -18.98
N ASP A 48 -0.52 -8.53 -18.12
CA ASP A 48 -1.18 -8.44 -16.81
C ASP A 48 -0.57 -9.45 -15.81
N PRO A 49 0.53 -9.09 -15.12
CA PRO A 49 1.16 -9.99 -14.16
C PRO A 49 0.22 -10.41 -13.01
N PRO A 50 -0.57 -9.51 -12.37
CA PRO A 50 -1.51 -9.88 -11.32
C PRO A 50 -2.54 -10.92 -11.72
N GLU A 51 -3.12 -10.81 -12.93
CA GLU A 51 -4.05 -11.79 -13.49
C GLU A 51 -3.34 -13.11 -13.80
N TYR A 52 -2.17 -13.05 -14.46
CA TYR A 52 -1.40 -14.24 -14.84
C TYR A 52 -1.08 -15.14 -13.66
N VAL A 53 -0.87 -14.57 -12.45
CA VAL A 53 -0.62 -15.33 -11.22
C VAL A 53 -1.80 -15.32 -10.22
N ARG A 54 -3.02 -14.94 -10.62
CA ARG A 54 -4.20 -14.99 -9.72
C ARG A 54 -4.40 -16.38 -9.14
N TRP A 55 -4.27 -17.41 -9.97
CA TRP A 55 -4.39 -18.81 -9.56
C TRP A 55 -3.44 -19.16 -8.40
N ALA A 56 -2.20 -18.67 -8.44
CA ALA A 56 -1.20 -18.90 -7.39
C ALA A 56 -1.54 -18.12 -6.13
N ARG A 57 -1.90 -16.83 -6.26
CA ARG A 57 -2.31 -15.99 -5.12
C ARG A 57 -3.47 -16.59 -4.34
N GLU A 58 -4.42 -17.20 -5.03
CA GLU A 58 -5.58 -17.87 -4.42
C GLU A 58 -5.22 -19.24 -3.84
N GLN A 59 -4.54 -20.10 -4.59
CA GLN A 59 -4.50 -21.55 -4.32
C GLN A 59 -3.09 -22.09 -4.01
N GLU A 60 -2.03 -21.55 -4.62
CA GLU A 60 -0.64 -22.03 -4.48
C GLU A 60 0.31 -20.82 -4.27
N PRO A 61 0.29 -20.17 -3.10
CA PRO A 61 0.88 -18.84 -2.90
C PRO A 61 2.42 -18.81 -3.03
N VAL A 62 3.06 -19.97 -2.83
CA VAL A 62 4.50 -20.19 -2.95
C VAL A 62 4.74 -21.43 -3.79
N PHE A 63 5.43 -21.29 -4.92
CA PHE A 63 5.74 -22.40 -5.82
C PHE A 63 7.14 -22.28 -6.43
N TYR A 64 7.71 -23.39 -6.90
CA TYR A 64 8.99 -23.36 -7.62
C TYR A 64 8.74 -23.34 -9.14
N SER A 65 9.34 -22.37 -9.85
CA SER A 65 9.34 -22.35 -11.32
C SER A 65 10.62 -23.01 -11.87
N PRO A 66 10.52 -24.17 -12.53
CA PRO A 66 11.68 -24.84 -13.12
C PRO A 66 12.25 -24.11 -14.33
N LYS A 67 11.41 -23.37 -15.07
CA LYS A 67 11.84 -22.56 -16.23
C LYS A 67 12.72 -21.38 -15.83
N LEU A 68 12.49 -20.81 -14.65
CA LEU A 68 13.23 -19.65 -14.14
C LEU A 68 14.34 -20.06 -13.17
N GLY A 69 14.14 -21.15 -12.42
CA GLY A 69 15.04 -21.57 -11.34
C GLY A 69 14.82 -20.82 -10.02
N TYR A 70 13.62 -20.29 -9.81
CA TYR A 70 13.25 -19.44 -8.67
C TYR A 70 12.02 -19.98 -7.96
N TRP A 71 11.94 -19.74 -6.65
CA TRP A 71 10.68 -19.79 -5.93
C TRP A 71 9.91 -18.49 -6.16
N VAL A 72 8.62 -18.61 -6.48
CA VAL A 72 7.72 -17.49 -6.75
C VAL A 72 6.79 -17.33 -5.57
N VAL A 73 6.64 -16.11 -5.07
CA VAL A 73 5.76 -15.75 -3.94
C VAL A 73 4.77 -14.69 -4.41
N THR A 74 3.49 -14.82 -4.05
CA THR A 74 2.40 -14.06 -4.70
C THR A 74 1.43 -13.33 -3.76
N ARG A 75 1.49 -13.55 -2.44
CA ARG A 75 0.62 -12.90 -1.44
C ARG A 75 1.30 -11.71 -0.77
N TYR A 76 0.50 -10.73 -0.36
CA TYR A 76 0.98 -9.46 0.19
C TYR A 76 1.81 -9.66 1.46
N ASP A 77 1.27 -10.37 2.46
CA ASP A 77 1.91 -10.54 3.75
C ASP A 77 3.23 -11.34 3.65
N ASP A 78 3.26 -12.39 2.83
CA ASP A 78 4.47 -13.18 2.59
C ASP A 78 5.58 -12.31 1.96
N ILE A 79 5.23 -11.49 0.97
CA ILE A 79 6.19 -10.60 0.28
C ILE A 79 6.67 -9.49 1.23
N LYS A 80 5.77 -8.88 2.01
CA LYS A 80 6.13 -7.84 2.98
C LYS A 80 7.04 -8.41 4.09
N ALA A 81 6.80 -9.63 4.54
CA ALA A 81 7.67 -10.33 5.49
C ALA A 81 9.07 -10.61 4.90
N ILE A 82 9.15 -11.01 3.63
CA ILE A 82 10.44 -11.18 2.92
C ILE A 82 11.19 -9.85 2.80
N PHE A 83 10.51 -8.75 2.49
CA PHE A 83 11.15 -7.43 2.45
C PHE A 83 11.71 -7.01 3.82
N ARG A 84 11.00 -7.38 4.89
CA ARG A 84 11.35 -7.03 6.28
C ARG A 84 12.62 -7.73 6.76
N ASP A 85 12.73 -9.04 6.56
CA ASP A 85 13.89 -9.82 7.02
C ASP A 85 15.01 -9.83 5.97
N ASN A 86 15.72 -8.71 5.86
CA ASN A 86 16.82 -8.52 4.91
C ASN A 86 18.09 -9.34 5.22
N LEU A 87 18.17 -9.99 6.39
CA LEU A 87 19.28 -10.89 6.74
C LEU A 87 19.03 -12.30 6.20
N THR A 88 17.81 -12.83 6.40
CA THR A 88 17.41 -14.11 5.84
C THR A 88 17.21 -14.03 4.33
N PHE A 89 16.63 -12.92 3.86
CA PHE A 89 16.36 -12.66 2.45
C PHE A 89 17.29 -11.55 1.96
N SER A 90 18.48 -11.95 1.55
CA SER A 90 19.52 -11.06 1.03
C SER A 90 19.08 -10.38 -0.28
N PRO A 91 19.33 -9.07 -0.46
CA PRO A 91 19.10 -8.38 -1.73
C PRO A 91 20.22 -8.60 -2.75
N SER A 92 21.23 -9.42 -2.46
CA SER A 92 22.43 -9.62 -3.30
C SER A 92 22.16 -9.91 -4.78
N ILE A 93 21.04 -10.56 -5.08
CA ILE A 93 20.64 -10.93 -6.45
C ILE A 93 19.68 -9.92 -7.11
N ALA A 94 19.39 -8.78 -6.46
CA ALA A 94 18.43 -7.78 -6.96
C ALA A 94 18.80 -7.26 -8.36
N LEU A 95 20.10 -7.16 -8.66
CA LEU A 95 20.66 -6.76 -9.96
C LEU A 95 21.47 -7.88 -10.64
N GLU A 96 21.36 -9.13 -10.19
CA GLU A 96 22.02 -10.24 -10.88
C GLU A 96 21.37 -10.43 -12.26
N LYS A 97 22.15 -10.68 -13.31
CA LYS A 97 21.59 -10.91 -14.64
C LYS A 97 20.85 -12.25 -14.68
N ILE A 98 19.64 -12.28 -15.24
CA ILE A 98 18.88 -13.54 -15.41
C ILE A 98 19.67 -14.53 -16.28
N THR A 99 20.17 -14.06 -17.42
CA THR A 99 21.09 -14.82 -18.25
C THR A 99 22.52 -14.38 -17.95
N PRO A 100 23.40 -15.30 -17.47
CA PRO A 100 24.79 -14.98 -17.23
C PRO A 100 25.47 -14.36 -18.46
N THR A 101 26.36 -13.39 -18.25
CA THR A 101 27.09 -12.74 -19.34
C THR A 101 28.11 -13.69 -19.96
N GLY A 102 28.09 -13.81 -21.28
CA GLY A 102 29.03 -14.63 -22.03
C GLY A 102 30.49 -14.13 -21.94
N PRO A 103 31.47 -14.98 -22.28
CA PRO A 103 32.90 -14.66 -22.17
C PRO A 103 33.32 -13.45 -23.01
N GLU A 104 32.77 -13.28 -24.21
CA GLU A 104 33.07 -12.14 -25.09
C GLU A 104 32.59 -10.81 -24.48
N ALA A 105 31.34 -10.75 -24.03
CA ALA A 105 30.79 -9.57 -23.37
C ALA A 105 31.55 -9.23 -22.07
N ASN A 106 31.99 -10.24 -21.31
CA ASN A 106 32.87 -10.01 -20.15
C ASN A 106 34.24 -9.44 -20.54
N ALA A 107 34.83 -9.92 -21.63
CA ALA A 107 36.10 -9.37 -22.15
C ALA A 107 35.93 -7.91 -22.61
N VAL A 108 34.79 -7.57 -23.22
CA VAL A 108 34.43 -6.19 -23.56
C VAL A 108 34.35 -5.33 -22.30
N LEU A 109 33.57 -5.72 -21.28
CA LEU A 109 33.48 -4.97 -20.02
C LEU A 109 34.85 -4.77 -19.36
N ALA A 110 35.69 -5.80 -19.35
CA ALA A 110 37.05 -5.73 -18.82
C ALA A 110 37.92 -4.71 -19.58
N SER A 111 37.75 -4.59 -20.90
CA SER A 111 38.49 -3.61 -21.72
C SER A 111 38.19 -2.14 -21.35
N TYR A 112 37.00 -1.88 -20.77
CA TYR A 112 36.62 -0.56 -20.26
C TYR A 112 37.04 -0.32 -18.82
N GLY A 113 37.62 -1.33 -18.14
CA GLY A 113 37.89 -1.29 -16.71
C GLY A 113 36.60 -1.27 -15.87
N TYR A 114 35.53 -1.89 -16.39
CA TYR A 114 34.26 -1.96 -15.68
C TYR A 114 34.39 -2.77 -14.39
N ALA A 115 34.06 -2.13 -13.26
CA ALA A 115 34.20 -2.71 -11.93
C ALA A 115 33.10 -2.21 -10.99
N MET A 116 31.85 -2.22 -11.47
CA MET A 116 30.70 -1.83 -10.65
C MET A 116 30.57 -2.77 -9.46
N ASN A 117 30.60 -2.19 -8.27
CA ASN A 117 30.37 -2.90 -7.02
C ASN A 117 28.89 -2.89 -6.64
N ARG A 118 28.56 -3.60 -5.57
CA ARG A 118 27.23 -3.49 -4.96
C ARG A 118 26.96 -2.04 -4.57
N THR A 119 25.72 -1.64 -4.79
CA THR A 119 25.14 -0.36 -4.42
C THR A 119 23.98 -0.63 -3.48
N LEU A 120 23.36 0.41 -2.93
CA LEU A 120 22.29 0.33 -1.92
C LEU A 120 21.28 -0.81 -2.18
N VAL A 121 20.82 -0.97 -3.42
CA VAL A 121 19.76 -1.92 -3.77
C VAL A 121 20.16 -3.40 -3.71
N ASN A 122 21.44 -3.74 -3.83
CA ASN A 122 21.95 -5.12 -3.81
C ASN A 122 23.05 -5.36 -2.76
N GLU A 123 23.18 -4.46 -1.80
CA GLU A 123 24.15 -4.54 -0.72
C GLU A 123 23.55 -5.24 0.51
N ASP A 124 24.32 -6.15 1.11
CA ASP A 124 23.92 -6.85 2.34
C ASP A 124 24.26 -6.01 3.58
N GLU A 125 23.60 -6.30 4.70
CA GLU A 125 24.05 -5.83 6.00
C GLU A 125 25.37 -6.50 6.43
N PRO A 126 26.24 -5.80 7.20
CA PRO A 126 26.02 -4.50 7.84
C PRO A 126 26.47 -3.29 7.01
N ALA A 127 26.81 -3.46 5.72
CA ALA A 127 27.34 -2.35 4.89
C ALA A 127 26.24 -1.39 4.41
N HIS A 128 25.05 -1.93 4.15
CA HIS A 128 23.94 -1.18 3.56
C HIS A 128 23.40 -0.09 4.49
N MET A 129 22.97 -0.39 5.72
CA MET A 129 22.33 0.61 6.58
C MET A 129 23.19 1.85 6.88
N PRO A 130 24.49 1.75 7.23
CA PRO A 130 25.34 2.92 7.42
C PRO A 130 25.40 3.82 6.19
N ARG A 131 25.55 3.24 4.99
CA ARG A 131 25.56 3.99 3.72
C ARG A 131 24.22 4.67 3.46
N ARG A 132 23.12 3.93 3.62
CA ARG A 132 21.76 4.44 3.44
C ARG A 132 21.52 5.66 4.34
N ARG A 133 21.84 5.57 5.64
CA ARG A 133 21.66 6.69 6.59
C ARG A 133 22.47 7.91 6.21
N VAL A 134 23.75 7.72 5.89
CA VAL A 134 24.66 8.81 5.51
C VAL A 134 24.19 9.52 4.24
N LEU A 135 23.53 8.80 3.32
CA LEU A 135 23.15 9.29 1.99
C LEU A 135 21.66 9.64 1.82
N MET A 136 20.86 9.56 2.90
CA MET A 136 19.39 9.73 2.85
C MET A 136 18.93 11.17 2.78
N GLU A 137 19.66 12.11 3.38
CA GLU A 137 19.19 13.48 3.62
C GLU A 137 18.62 14.18 2.35
N PRO A 138 19.28 14.12 1.17
CA PRO A 138 18.74 14.74 -0.05
C PRO A 138 17.45 14.12 -0.61
N PHE A 139 17.02 12.97 -0.09
CA PHE A 139 15.76 12.30 -0.45
C PHE A 139 14.61 12.60 0.51
N THR A 140 14.85 13.38 1.57
CA THR A 140 13.78 13.76 2.49
C THR A 140 12.79 14.71 1.80
N PRO A 141 11.52 14.74 2.22
CA PRO A 141 10.52 15.63 1.62
C PRO A 141 10.92 17.10 1.63
N GLU A 142 11.65 17.55 2.65
CA GLU A 142 12.10 18.94 2.76
C GLU A 142 13.13 19.30 1.70
N GLU A 143 14.12 18.44 1.48
CA GLU A 143 15.14 18.65 0.45
C GLU A 143 14.53 18.56 -0.96
N LEU A 144 13.60 17.62 -1.17
CA LEU A 144 12.98 17.39 -2.48
C LEU A 144 12.11 18.56 -2.97
N LYS A 145 11.52 19.37 -2.08
CA LYS A 145 10.71 20.54 -2.46
C LYS A 145 11.45 21.50 -3.39
N HIS A 146 12.76 21.65 -3.25
CA HIS A 146 13.57 22.54 -4.08
C HIS A 146 13.64 22.11 -5.55
N HIS A 147 13.33 20.84 -5.85
CA HIS A 147 13.31 20.32 -7.21
C HIS A 147 11.96 20.55 -7.92
N GLU A 148 10.87 20.81 -7.20
CA GLU A 148 9.52 21.00 -7.77
C GLU A 148 9.47 22.04 -8.91
N PRO A 149 10.07 23.26 -8.77
CA PRO A 149 10.03 24.25 -9.85
C PRO A 149 10.71 23.76 -11.14
N MET A 150 11.77 22.96 -11.01
CA MET A 150 12.49 22.39 -12.15
C MET A 150 11.65 21.32 -12.85
N VAL A 151 11.00 20.43 -12.10
CA VAL A 151 10.11 19.40 -12.65
C VAL A 151 8.93 20.04 -13.39
N ARG A 152 8.29 21.07 -12.81
CA ARG A 152 7.19 21.81 -13.45
C ARG A 152 7.62 22.49 -14.75
N ARG A 153 8.79 23.13 -14.74
CA ARG A 153 9.35 23.75 -15.95
C ARG A 153 9.56 22.72 -17.05
N LEU A 154 10.20 21.59 -16.75
CA LEU A 154 10.43 20.55 -17.75
C LEU A 154 9.11 19.95 -18.26
N ALA A 155 8.15 19.66 -17.38
CA ALA A 155 6.84 19.15 -17.80
C ALA A 155 6.18 20.09 -18.82
N ARG A 156 6.17 21.40 -18.54
CA ARG A 156 5.66 22.42 -19.47
C ARG A 156 6.43 22.46 -20.78
N GLU A 157 7.75 22.55 -20.72
CA GLU A 157 8.62 22.66 -21.90
C GLU A 157 8.47 21.49 -22.86
N TYR A 158 8.18 20.28 -22.36
CA TYR A 158 7.95 19.11 -23.21
C TYR A 158 6.51 19.07 -23.74
N VAL A 159 5.50 19.40 -22.92
CA VAL A 159 4.10 19.49 -23.39
C VAL A 159 3.93 20.56 -24.47
N ASP A 160 4.58 21.73 -24.32
CA ASP A 160 4.53 22.83 -25.29
C ASP A 160 5.00 22.44 -26.70
N ARG A 161 5.82 21.38 -26.82
CA ARG A 161 6.34 20.93 -28.12
C ARG A 161 5.28 20.26 -28.98
N PHE A 162 4.30 19.61 -28.37
CA PHE A 162 3.29 18.81 -29.07
C PHE A 162 1.85 19.28 -28.84
N ILE A 163 1.60 20.26 -27.96
CA ILE A 163 0.26 20.70 -27.52
C ILE A 163 -0.71 21.03 -28.66
N ASP A 164 -0.19 21.45 -29.81
CA ASP A 164 -0.95 21.86 -31.00
C ASP A 164 -1.05 20.78 -32.09
N ASP A 165 -0.40 19.63 -31.92
CA ASP A 165 -0.33 18.58 -32.95
C ASP A 165 -1.61 17.73 -33.01
N GLY A 166 -2.37 17.69 -31.92
CA GLY A 166 -3.62 16.92 -31.79
C GLY A 166 -3.41 15.41 -31.66
N ARG A 167 -2.16 14.96 -31.68
CA ARG A 167 -1.76 13.57 -31.49
C ARG A 167 -0.31 13.49 -31.02
N ALA A 168 -0.04 12.64 -30.04
CA ALA A 168 1.31 12.43 -29.51
C ALA A 168 1.50 11.00 -29.02
N ASP A 169 2.71 10.45 -29.15
CA ASP A 169 3.18 9.43 -28.21
C ASP A 169 3.76 10.14 -26.99
N LEU A 170 3.17 9.89 -25.81
CA LEU A 170 3.62 10.52 -24.57
C LEU A 170 4.95 9.93 -24.08
N VAL A 171 5.25 8.66 -24.38
CA VAL A 171 6.50 8.03 -23.92
C VAL A 171 7.70 8.71 -24.56
N ASP A 172 7.78 8.69 -25.88
CA ASP A 172 8.90 9.25 -26.63
C ASP A 172 8.99 10.78 -26.48
N GLN A 173 7.86 11.48 -26.40
CA GLN A 173 7.86 12.94 -26.42
C GLN A 173 7.93 13.61 -25.04
N MET A 174 7.79 12.86 -23.94
CA MET A 174 7.82 13.45 -22.59
C MET A 174 8.27 12.47 -21.52
N LEU A 175 7.58 11.34 -21.37
CA LEU A 175 7.66 10.51 -20.17
C LEU A 175 9.00 9.77 -20.05
N TRP A 176 9.71 9.55 -21.16
CA TRP A 176 11.06 9.01 -21.12
C TRP A 176 12.11 10.07 -20.83
N GLU A 177 12.00 11.26 -21.42
CA GLU A 177 13.05 12.29 -21.36
C GLU A 177 13.03 13.13 -20.08
N VAL A 178 11.83 13.46 -19.56
CA VAL A 178 11.72 14.34 -18.39
C VAL A 178 12.29 13.68 -17.13
N PRO A 179 11.93 12.44 -16.76
CA PRO A 179 12.50 11.81 -15.56
C PRO A 179 14.01 11.59 -15.64
N LEU A 180 14.54 11.32 -16.83
CA LEU A 180 15.99 11.24 -17.04
C LEU A 180 16.66 12.59 -16.75
N THR A 181 16.09 13.68 -17.25
CA THR A 181 16.62 15.04 -17.04
C THR A 181 16.53 15.43 -15.55
N VAL A 182 15.40 15.11 -14.90
CA VAL A 182 15.22 15.31 -13.45
C VAL A 182 16.25 14.52 -12.65
N ALA A 183 16.48 13.24 -12.98
CA ALA A 183 17.48 12.40 -12.34
C ALA A 183 18.89 12.98 -12.49
N LEU A 184 19.28 13.43 -13.69
CA LEU A 184 20.59 14.03 -13.93
C LEU A 184 20.79 15.32 -13.12
N HIS A 185 19.78 16.18 -13.03
CA HIS A 185 19.82 17.36 -12.16
C HIS A 185 19.89 17.00 -10.67
N PHE A 186 19.09 16.02 -10.23
CA PHE A 186 19.09 15.54 -8.85
C PHE A 186 20.47 14.98 -8.45
N LEU A 187 21.13 14.25 -9.33
CA LEU A 187 22.48 13.75 -9.13
C LEU A 187 23.54 14.88 -9.13
N GLY A 188 23.21 16.03 -9.73
CA GLY A 188 24.10 17.19 -9.86
C GLY A 188 24.98 17.15 -11.10
N VAL A 189 24.66 16.31 -12.09
CA VAL A 189 25.41 16.19 -13.35
C VAL A 189 25.48 17.56 -14.05
N PRO A 190 26.66 18.00 -14.51
CA PRO A 190 26.78 19.22 -15.31
C PRO A 190 25.96 19.12 -16.61
N GLU A 191 25.26 20.20 -16.97
CA GLU A 191 24.36 20.21 -18.14
C GLU A 191 25.08 19.82 -19.44
N GLU A 192 26.35 20.21 -19.60
CA GLU A 192 27.15 19.89 -20.78
C GLU A 192 27.44 18.39 -20.97
N ASP A 193 27.32 17.59 -19.91
CA ASP A 193 27.57 16.15 -19.96
C ASP A 193 26.27 15.32 -20.04
N MET A 194 25.10 15.96 -19.84
CA MET A 194 23.81 15.27 -19.76
C MET A 194 23.44 14.53 -21.04
N ASP A 195 23.54 15.18 -22.21
CA ASP A 195 23.15 14.57 -23.50
C ASP A 195 23.95 13.31 -23.82
N LEU A 196 25.23 13.28 -23.43
CA LEU A 196 26.08 12.13 -23.64
C LEU A 196 25.71 10.97 -22.71
N LEU A 197 25.30 11.26 -21.46
CA LEU A 197 24.78 10.25 -20.54
C LEU A 197 23.45 9.68 -21.03
N ARG A 198 22.54 10.50 -21.56
CA ARG A 198 21.25 10.02 -22.07
C ARG A 198 21.42 8.93 -23.12
N LYS A 199 22.39 9.10 -24.02
CA LYS A 199 22.70 8.13 -25.07
C LYS A 199 23.03 6.72 -24.54
N TYR A 200 23.55 6.62 -23.31
CA TYR A 200 24.00 5.34 -22.75
C TYR A 200 23.01 4.72 -21.74
N SER A 201 21.96 5.43 -21.32
CA SER A 201 21.01 4.95 -20.30
C SER A 201 20.01 3.86 -20.76
N ILE A 202 19.95 3.52 -22.05
CA ILE A 202 18.85 2.74 -22.66
C ILE A 202 18.97 1.21 -22.45
N ALA A 203 20.14 0.67 -22.07
CA ALA A 203 20.44 -0.76 -22.22
C ALA A 203 20.27 -1.65 -20.95
N HIS A 204 19.78 -1.12 -19.84
CA HIS A 204 19.92 -1.79 -18.54
C HIS A 204 18.91 -2.92 -18.27
N THR A 205 17.68 -2.79 -18.77
CA THR A 205 16.57 -3.65 -18.34
C THR A 205 16.61 -5.03 -18.96
N VAL A 206 16.75 -5.09 -20.28
CA VAL A 206 16.93 -6.36 -20.99
C VAL A 206 18.20 -7.07 -20.50
N ASN A 207 19.29 -6.33 -20.29
CA ASN A 207 20.56 -6.88 -19.82
C ASN A 207 20.49 -7.54 -18.43
N THR A 208 19.71 -6.95 -17.52
CA THR A 208 19.67 -7.39 -16.11
C THR A 208 18.52 -8.36 -15.85
N TRP A 209 17.31 -8.02 -16.31
CA TRP A 209 16.09 -8.77 -16.01
C TRP A 209 15.48 -9.47 -17.21
N GLY A 210 16.05 -9.33 -18.40
CA GLY A 210 15.63 -10.00 -19.64
C GLY A 210 16.46 -11.24 -19.98
N ARG A 211 16.26 -11.77 -21.19
CA ARG A 211 17.03 -12.89 -21.78
C ARG A 211 17.68 -12.47 -23.10
N PRO A 212 18.65 -11.54 -23.08
CA PRO A 212 19.30 -11.06 -24.31
C PRO A 212 20.08 -12.18 -24.98
N LYS A 213 20.06 -12.20 -26.32
CA LYS A 213 20.88 -13.10 -27.12
C LYS A 213 22.38 -12.80 -26.93
N PRO A 214 23.28 -13.77 -27.14
CA PRO A 214 24.73 -13.55 -26.97
C PRO A 214 25.27 -12.33 -27.73
N GLU A 215 24.82 -12.09 -28.96
CA GLU A 215 25.19 -10.94 -29.77
C GLU A 215 24.72 -9.60 -29.17
N GLU A 216 23.50 -9.55 -28.65
CA GLU A 216 22.93 -8.38 -27.96
C GLU A 216 23.70 -8.08 -26.67
N GLN A 217 24.18 -9.10 -25.96
CA GLN A 217 25.00 -8.92 -24.74
C GLN A 217 26.31 -8.16 -25.01
N VAL A 218 26.92 -8.35 -26.19
CA VAL A 218 28.17 -7.68 -26.56
C VAL A 218 27.93 -6.19 -26.86
N GLU A 219 26.88 -5.87 -27.61
CA GLU A 219 26.50 -4.47 -27.89
C GLU A 219 26.16 -3.71 -26.59
N VAL A 220 25.38 -4.34 -25.72
CA VAL A 220 25.08 -3.82 -24.38
C VAL A 220 26.35 -3.63 -23.55
N ALA A 221 27.30 -4.57 -23.60
CA ALA A 221 28.56 -4.46 -22.87
C ALA A 221 29.38 -3.22 -23.28
N HIS A 222 29.40 -2.87 -24.57
CA HIS A 222 30.02 -1.63 -25.04
C HIS A 222 29.30 -0.39 -24.51
N ALA A 223 27.97 -0.36 -24.55
CA ALA A 223 27.18 0.76 -24.02
C ALA A 223 27.44 0.97 -22.52
N VAL A 224 27.42 -0.11 -21.73
CA VAL A 224 27.72 -0.11 -20.30
C VAL A 224 29.16 0.33 -20.02
N GLY A 225 30.14 -0.16 -20.78
CA GLY A 225 31.54 0.22 -20.62
C GLY A 225 31.80 1.71 -20.91
N ASN A 226 31.16 2.26 -21.96
CA ASN A 226 31.23 3.68 -22.29
C ASN A 226 30.59 4.54 -21.19
N PHE A 227 29.42 4.12 -20.69
CA PHE A 227 28.76 4.78 -19.56
C PHE A 227 29.66 4.81 -18.33
N TRP A 228 30.26 3.67 -17.98
CA TRP A 228 31.16 3.56 -16.83
C TRP A 228 32.34 4.55 -16.91
N GLN A 229 33.03 4.62 -18.05
CA GLN A 229 34.14 5.55 -18.21
C GLN A 229 33.71 7.02 -18.18
N LEU A 230 32.56 7.34 -18.78
CA LEU A 230 32.01 8.69 -18.74
C LEU A 230 31.61 9.11 -17.32
N ALA A 231 30.90 8.22 -16.60
CA ALA A 231 30.53 8.42 -15.21
C ALA A 231 31.75 8.71 -14.33
N GLY A 232 32.87 8.01 -14.57
CA GLY A 232 34.14 8.27 -13.89
C GLY A 232 34.68 9.68 -14.15
N LYS A 233 34.73 10.09 -15.42
CA LYS A 233 35.17 11.45 -15.81
C LYS A 233 34.30 12.54 -15.18
N ILE A 234 32.99 12.35 -15.17
CA ILE A 234 32.05 13.32 -14.58
C ILE A 234 32.24 13.37 -13.06
N LEU A 235 32.42 12.22 -12.41
CA LEU A 235 32.70 12.16 -10.98
C LEU A 235 34.02 12.90 -10.65
N ASP A 236 35.07 12.74 -11.45
CA ASP A 236 36.33 13.46 -11.29
C ASP A 236 36.16 14.99 -11.44
N LYS A 237 35.31 15.45 -12.37
CA LYS A 237 34.94 16.87 -12.47
C LYS A 237 34.22 17.35 -11.21
N MET A 238 33.23 16.59 -10.73
CA MET A 238 32.48 16.94 -9.51
C MET A 238 33.36 17.01 -8.26
N ARG A 239 34.43 16.20 -8.18
CA ARG A 239 35.40 16.25 -7.07
C ARG A 239 36.16 17.56 -6.99
N GLN A 240 36.28 18.31 -8.10
CA GLN A 240 36.94 19.61 -8.13
C GLN A 240 36.09 20.69 -7.47
N ASP A 241 34.76 20.53 -7.49
CA ASP A 241 33.82 21.40 -6.76
C ASP A 241 32.72 20.56 -6.08
N PRO A 242 33.01 20.01 -4.88
CA PRO A 242 32.04 19.24 -4.11
C PRO A 242 31.03 20.12 -3.36
N SER A 243 31.16 21.46 -3.41
CA SER A 243 30.28 22.38 -2.68
C SER A 243 28.95 22.62 -3.39
N GLY A 244 28.91 22.37 -4.70
CA GLY A 244 27.72 22.53 -5.53
C GLY A 244 26.55 21.60 -5.16
N PRO A 245 25.39 21.82 -5.78
CA PRO A 245 24.18 21.03 -5.54
C PRO A 245 24.27 19.63 -6.14
N GLY A 246 23.37 18.76 -5.69
CA GLY A 246 23.15 17.42 -6.23
C GLY A 246 23.71 16.29 -5.36
N TRP A 247 23.08 15.12 -5.48
CA TRP A 247 23.34 13.99 -4.60
C TRP A 247 24.76 13.43 -4.70
N MET A 248 25.37 13.43 -5.89
CA MET A 248 26.73 12.92 -6.06
C MET A 248 27.76 13.83 -5.37
N ARG A 249 27.59 15.16 -5.46
CA ARG A 249 28.44 16.12 -4.72
C ARG A 249 28.22 16.00 -3.21
N TYR A 250 26.98 15.82 -2.76
CA TYR A 250 26.69 15.49 -1.37
C TYR A 250 27.42 14.21 -0.92
N GLY A 251 27.40 13.15 -1.74
CA GLY A 251 28.14 11.91 -1.49
C GLY A 251 29.66 12.11 -1.39
N ILE A 252 30.24 12.98 -2.24
CA ILE A 252 31.67 13.35 -2.15
C ILE A 252 31.99 14.04 -0.82
N ARG A 253 31.12 14.93 -0.33
CA ARG A 253 31.30 15.55 1.00
C ARG A 253 31.23 14.51 2.11
N LYS A 254 30.23 13.61 2.05
CA LYS A 254 30.09 12.51 3.03
C LYS A 254 31.23 11.51 3.00
N GLN A 255 31.88 11.31 1.85
CA GLN A 255 33.11 10.53 1.78
C GLN A 255 34.26 11.15 2.59
N GLN A 256 34.36 12.48 2.67
CA GLN A 256 35.40 13.12 3.50
C GLN A 256 35.14 12.93 5.00
N GLU A 257 33.86 12.90 5.38
CA GLU A 257 33.41 12.67 6.76
C GLU A 257 33.48 11.17 7.15
N HIS A 258 33.19 10.28 6.20
CA HIS A 258 33.04 8.83 6.41
C HIS A 258 33.69 8.01 5.27
N PRO A 259 35.02 8.04 5.11
CA PRO A 259 35.72 7.43 3.97
C PRO A 259 35.61 5.89 3.91
N GLU A 260 35.39 5.23 5.05
CA GLU A 260 35.15 3.80 5.15
C GLU A 260 33.73 3.38 4.74
N ILE A 261 32.77 4.30 4.86
CA ILE A 261 31.36 4.08 4.48
C ILE A 261 31.18 4.41 3.00
N VAL A 262 31.61 5.60 2.56
CA VAL A 262 31.42 6.06 1.18
C VAL A 262 32.74 5.99 0.43
N THR A 263 32.99 4.85 -0.24
CA THR A 263 34.24 4.59 -0.96
C THR A 263 34.24 5.19 -2.37
N ASP A 264 35.41 5.34 -2.98
CA ASP A 264 35.52 5.79 -4.38
C ASP A 264 34.80 4.86 -5.36
N SER A 265 35.00 3.56 -5.18
CA SER A 265 34.33 2.54 -5.98
C SER A 265 32.81 2.61 -5.84
N TYR A 266 32.32 2.99 -4.67
CA TYR A 266 30.89 3.15 -4.42
C TYR A 266 30.34 4.40 -5.12
N LEU A 267 30.99 5.56 -5.01
CA LEU A 267 30.54 6.78 -5.72
C LEU A 267 30.51 6.59 -7.23
N HIS A 268 31.51 5.91 -7.80
CA HIS A 268 31.53 5.59 -9.23
C HIS A 268 30.38 4.65 -9.61
N SER A 269 30.16 3.57 -8.84
CA SER A 269 29.02 2.67 -9.04
C SER A 269 27.68 3.39 -8.90
N MET A 270 27.59 4.35 -7.98
CA MET A 270 26.37 5.08 -7.68
C MET A 270 25.99 6.10 -8.76
N MET A 271 26.97 6.70 -9.44
CA MET A 271 26.71 7.56 -10.60
C MET A 271 25.90 6.82 -11.67
N MET A 272 26.25 5.55 -11.91
CA MET A 272 25.59 4.71 -12.89
C MET A 272 24.26 4.16 -12.37
N ALA A 273 24.25 3.59 -11.16
CA ALA A 273 23.04 3.03 -10.55
C ALA A 273 21.94 4.07 -10.33
N GLY A 274 22.31 5.27 -9.88
CA GLY A 274 21.37 6.35 -9.56
C GLY A 274 20.57 6.82 -10.78
N ILE A 275 21.20 6.94 -11.94
CA ILE A 275 20.54 7.35 -13.19
C ILE A 275 19.49 6.31 -13.59
N VAL A 276 19.90 5.04 -13.67
CA VAL A 276 19.02 3.95 -14.10
C VAL A 276 17.85 3.78 -13.14
N ALA A 277 18.12 3.82 -11.83
CA ALA A 277 17.09 3.65 -10.81
C ALA A 277 16.03 4.76 -10.82
N ALA A 278 16.43 6.02 -11.06
CA ALA A 278 15.54 7.18 -11.00
C ALA A 278 14.79 7.46 -12.32
N HIS A 279 15.31 6.98 -13.45
CA HIS A 279 14.74 7.27 -14.77
C HIS A 279 13.62 6.30 -15.15
N GLU A 280 13.97 5.04 -15.42
CA GLU A 280 13.07 4.10 -16.11
C GLU A 280 11.84 3.74 -15.25
N THR A 281 12.03 3.60 -13.94
CA THR A 281 10.94 3.24 -13.02
C THR A 281 9.86 4.33 -12.95
N THR A 282 10.26 5.62 -12.98
CA THR A 282 9.34 6.76 -12.99
C THR A 282 8.67 6.94 -14.35
N ALA A 283 9.42 6.77 -15.45
CA ALA A 283 8.87 6.80 -16.80
C ALA A 283 7.78 5.74 -17.00
N ASN A 284 8.09 4.48 -16.65
CA ASN A 284 7.16 3.36 -16.72
C ASN A 284 5.94 3.56 -15.82
N ALA A 285 6.14 4.05 -14.59
CA ALA A 285 5.03 4.29 -13.65
C ALA A 285 4.08 5.36 -14.18
N THR A 286 4.61 6.45 -14.74
CA THR A 286 3.79 7.52 -15.31
C THR A 286 3.07 7.07 -16.58
N ALA A 287 3.74 6.32 -17.46
CA ALA A 287 3.13 5.77 -18.66
C ALA A 287 1.97 4.81 -18.31
N ASN A 288 2.17 3.93 -17.33
CA ASN A 288 1.11 3.06 -16.80
C ASN A 288 -0.04 3.85 -16.18
N ALA A 289 0.25 4.91 -15.41
CA ALA A 289 -0.77 5.76 -14.78
C ALA A 289 -1.65 6.46 -15.82
N ILE A 290 -1.05 7.11 -16.82
CA ILE A 290 -1.80 7.80 -17.89
C ILE A 290 -2.61 6.80 -18.72
N LYS A 291 -2.01 5.66 -19.10
CA LYS A 291 -2.74 4.57 -19.78
C LYS A 291 -3.97 4.16 -18.96
N LEU A 292 -3.79 3.87 -17.67
CA LEU A 292 -4.85 3.38 -16.80
C LEU A 292 -5.96 4.43 -16.58
N LEU A 293 -5.59 5.68 -16.34
CA LEU A 293 -6.55 6.77 -16.17
C LEU A 293 -7.36 7.02 -17.43
N LEU A 294 -6.74 7.02 -18.62
CA LEU A 294 -7.45 7.21 -19.88
C LEU A 294 -8.31 5.98 -20.27
N GLN A 295 -7.96 4.78 -19.80
CA GLN A 295 -8.85 3.60 -19.86
C GLN A 295 -10.05 3.72 -18.91
N HIS A 296 -10.01 4.63 -17.94
CA HIS A 296 -11.09 4.95 -17.01
C HIS A 296 -11.50 6.44 -17.13
N PRO A 297 -12.16 6.87 -18.24
CA PRO A 297 -12.39 8.28 -18.55
C PRO A 297 -13.05 9.12 -17.46
N ARG A 298 -13.83 8.51 -16.55
CA ARG A 298 -14.39 9.23 -15.40
C ARG A 298 -13.35 9.56 -14.34
N ALA A 299 -12.46 8.63 -14.00
CA ALA A 299 -11.37 8.92 -13.08
C ALA A 299 -10.47 10.03 -13.66
N TRP A 300 -10.20 9.99 -14.97
CA TRP A 300 -9.55 11.08 -15.70
C TRP A 300 -10.31 12.41 -15.58
N GLN A 301 -11.63 12.42 -15.84
CA GLN A 301 -12.46 13.63 -15.70
C GLN A 301 -12.45 14.17 -14.27
N GLU A 302 -12.56 13.30 -13.26
CA GLU A 302 -12.57 13.70 -11.85
C GLU A 302 -11.27 14.37 -11.43
N ILE A 303 -10.10 13.90 -11.90
CA ILE A 303 -8.82 14.58 -11.63
C ILE A 303 -8.62 15.85 -12.47
N CYS A 304 -9.31 15.98 -13.61
CA CYS A 304 -9.36 17.24 -14.37
C CYS A 304 -10.23 18.29 -13.64
N GLU A 305 -11.33 17.86 -13.03
CA GLU A 305 -12.26 18.72 -12.28
C GLU A 305 -11.71 19.08 -10.89
N ASP A 306 -11.05 18.14 -10.21
CA ASP A 306 -10.45 18.32 -8.90
C ASP A 306 -9.02 17.74 -8.87
N PRO A 307 -8.01 18.56 -9.20
CA PRO A 307 -6.60 18.15 -9.13
C PRO A 307 -6.13 17.81 -7.72
N GLY A 308 -6.91 18.13 -6.66
CA GLY A 308 -6.64 17.70 -5.30
C GLY A 308 -6.65 16.17 -5.11
N LEU A 309 -7.23 15.43 -6.06
CA LEU A 309 -7.26 13.96 -6.09
C LEU A 309 -6.00 13.33 -6.68
N ILE A 310 -5.17 14.09 -7.41
CA ILE A 310 -3.98 13.57 -8.13
C ILE A 310 -3.03 12.80 -7.20
N PRO A 311 -2.69 13.25 -5.98
CA PRO A 311 -1.75 12.52 -5.12
C PRO A 311 -2.17 11.07 -4.84
N ASN A 312 -3.45 10.83 -4.56
CA ASN A 312 -3.92 9.46 -4.30
C ASN A 312 -4.26 8.69 -5.57
N ALA A 313 -4.63 9.38 -6.65
CA ALA A 313 -4.71 8.76 -7.97
C ALA A 313 -3.35 8.18 -8.38
N VAL A 314 -2.23 8.86 -8.07
CA VAL A 314 -0.87 8.35 -8.26
C VAL A 314 -0.63 7.09 -7.42
N GLU A 315 -0.95 7.09 -6.12
CA GLU A 315 -0.80 5.89 -5.28
C GLU A 315 -1.64 4.72 -5.78
N GLU A 316 -2.89 4.95 -6.18
CA GLU A 316 -3.74 3.88 -6.74
C GLU A 316 -3.21 3.38 -8.09
N CYS A 317 -2.65 4.26 -8.94
CA CYS A 317 -1.97 3.83 -10.16
C CYS A 317 -0.72 3.00 -9.85
N LEU A 318 0.06 3.37 -8.83
CA LEU A 318 1.24 2.61 -8.38
C LEU A 318 0.85 1.26 -7.79
N ARG A 319 -0.28 1.18 -7.07
CA ARG A 319 -0.83 -0.07 -6.57
C ARG A 319 -1.30 -0.97 -7.73
N HIS A 320 -2.24 -0.47 -8.53
CA HIS A 320 -2.95 -1.24 -9.56
C HIS A 320 -2.06 -1.58 -10.76
N ASN A 321 -1.22 -0.65 -11.20
CA ASN A 321 -0.42 -0.79 -12.41
C ASN A 321 0.97 -0.14 -12.26
N GLY A 322 1.67 -0.46 -11.17
CA GLY A 322 3.01 0.06 -10.88
C GLY A 322 4.07 -0.33 -11.92
N SER A 323 5.25 0.30 -11.83
CA SER A 323 6.39 -0.01 -12.72
C SER A 323 7.17 -1.26 -12.34
N VAL A 324 6.89 -1.87 -11.19
CA VAL A 324 7.58 -3.07 -10.69
C VAL A 324 6.63 -4.26 -10.63
N ALA A 325 6.77 -5.18 -11.59
CA ALA A 325 5.99 -6.42 -11.65
C ALA A 325 6.40 -7.39 -10.54
N ALA A 326 7.71 -7.59 -10.36
CA ALA A 326 8.28 -8.46 -9.33
C ALA A 326 9.69 -8.03 -8.92
N TRP A 327 10.10 -8.42 -7.71
CA TRP A 327 11.42 -8.16 -7.16
C TRP A 327 12.13 -9.45 -6.72
N ARG A 328 13.41 -9.36 -6.33
CA ARG A 328 14.23 -10.56 -6.08
C ARG A 328 14.95 -10.55 -4.73
N ARG A 329 15.09 -11.74 -4.15
CA ARG A 329 15.83 -12.02 -2.90
C ARG A 329 16.50 -13.38 -2.94
N LEU A 330 17.58 -13.54 -2.18
CA LEU A 330 18.28 -14.80 -1.98
C LEU A 330 18.09 -15.27 -0.53
N ALA A 331 17.61 -16.49 -0.33
CA ALA A 331 17.56 -17.10 0.99
C ALA A 331 18.99 -17.42 1.47
N THR A 332 19.42 -16.87 2.60
CA THR A 332 20.77 -17.08 3.16
C THR A 332 20.86 -18.30 4.09
N ARG A 333 19.71 -18.80 4.52
CA ARG A 333 19.53 -19.97 5.38
C ARG A 333 18.24 -20.69 5.01
N ASP A 334 18.08 -21.93 5.48
CA ASP A 334 16.81 -22.63 5.36
C ASP A 334 15.71 -21.84 6.12
N VAL A 335 14.56 -21.68 5.48
CA VAL A 335 13.44 -20.87 5.99
C VAL A 335 12.12 -21.38 5.41
N GLN A 336 11.02 -21.18 6.15
CA GLN A 336 9.68 -21.45 5.64
C GLN A 336 9.00 -20.15 5.19
N VAL A 337 8.36 -20.18 4.02
CA VAL A 337 7.56 -19.06 3.48
C VAL A 337 6.21 -19.61 3.05
N GLY A 338 5.10 -19.03 3.53
CA GLY A 338 3.76 -19.52 3.19
C GLY A 338 3.53 -21.01 3.48
N GLY A 339 4.22 -21.57 4.49
CA GLY A 339 4.19 -23.00 4.82
C GLY A 339 5.09 -23.90 3.96
N VAL A 340 5.84 -23.35 3.02
CA VAL A 340 6.74 -24.08 2.10
C VAL A 340 8.20 -23.91 2.55
N ASP A 341 8.93 -25.02 2.63
CA ASP A 341 10.35 -25.03 2.97
C ASP A 341 11.20 -24.54 1.79
N ILE A 342 11.98 -23.48 2.03
CA ILE A 342 12.87 -22.82 1.09
C ILE A 342 14.33 -23.07 1.55
N PRO A 343 15.11 -23.86 0.80
CA PRO A 343 16.50 -24.13 1.14
C PRO A 343 17.41 -22.89 1.04
N ALA A 344 18.47 -22.84 1.84
CA ALA A 344 19.54 -21.85 1.71
C ALA A 344 20.11 -21.82 0.28
N GLY A 345 20.43 -20.63 -0.22
CA GLY A 345 20.88 -20.40 -1.60
C GLY A 345 19.75 -20.35 -2.63
N SER A 346 18.50 -20.59 -2.23
CA SER A 346 17.34 -20.46 -3.12
C SER A 346 17.11 -19.02 -3.53
N ARG A 347 16.77 -18.83 -4.80
CA ARG A 347 16.40 -17.53 -5.38
C ARG A 347 14.89 -17.36 -5.29
N LEU A 348 14.44 -16.19 -4.87
CA LEU A 348 13.03 -15.83 -4.75
C LEU A 348 12.69 -14.72 -5.75
N LEU A 349 11.57 -14.90 -6.44
CA LEU A 349 10.87 -13.88 -7.22
C LEU A 349 9.59 -13.51 -6.46
N ILE A 350 9.59 -12.35 -5.84
CA ILE A 350 8.45 -11.83 -5.08
C ILE A 350 7.61 -10.93 -5.99
N VAL A 351 6.42 -11.40 -6.39
CA VAL A 351 5.58 -10.72 -7.40
C VAL A 351 4.80 -9.57 -6.75
N THR A 352 5.43 -8.41 -6.61
CA THR A 352 4.87 -7.21 -5.95
C THR A 352 3.56 -6.74 -6.58
N SER A 353 3.43 -6.84 -7.89
CA SER A 353 2.16 -6.54 -8.58
C SER A 353 1.02 -7.48 -8.14
N SER A 354 1.30 -8.76 -7.88
CA SER A 354 0.32 -9.70 -7.32
C SER A 354 -0.02 -9.37 -5.87
N ALA A 355 0.97 -8.99 -5.05
CA ALA A 355 0.72 -8.51 -3.68
C ALA A 355 -0.21 -7.29 -3.66
N ASN A 356 -0.02 -6.35 -4.59
CA ASN A 356 -0.87 -5.17 -4.72
C ASN A 356 -2.32 -5.51 -5.14
N HIS A 357 -2.58 -6.73 -5.60
CA HIS A 357 -3.90 -7.27 -5.97
C HIS A 357 -4.38 -8.40 -5.03
N ASP A 358 -3.81 -8.51 -3.83
CA ASP A 358 -4.25 -9.47 -2.82
C ASP A 358 -5.48 -8.95 -2.06
N GLU A 359 -6.63 -9.58 -2.29
CA GLU A 359 -7.91 -9.20 -1.66
C GLU A 359 -7.91 -9.30 -0.13
N ARG A 360 -6.95 -10.04 0.43
CA ARG A 360 -6.74 -10.13 1.89
C ARG A 360 -6.27 -8.80 2.49
N HIS A 361 -5.59 -7.97 1.68
CA HIS A 361 -5.11 -6.64 2.09
C HIS A 361 -5.92 -5.51 1.44
N PHE A 362 -6.22 -5.61 0.14
CA PHE A 362 -6.98 -4.62 -0.61
C PHE A 362 -8.35 -5.16 -0.99
N ALA A 363 -9.42 -4.77 -0.27
CA ALA A 363 -10.77 -5.19 -0.64
C ALA A 363 -11.11 -4.75 -2.08
N ASP A 364 -11.67 -5.65 -2.89
CA ASP A 364 -11.97 -5.42 -4.31
C ASP A 364 -10.72 -4.94 -5.07
N ALA A 365 -9.63 -5.71 -4.99
CA ALA A 365 -8.30 -5.26 -5.36
C ALA A 365 -8.15 -4.90 -6.85
N ASP A 366 -8.99 -5.48 -7.71
CA ASP A 366 -8.97 -5.22 -9.16
C ASP A 366 -9.75 -3.95 -9.54
N LEU A 367 -10.60 -3.43 -8.65
CA LEU A 367 -11.26 -2.14 -8.82
C LEU A 367 -10.23 -1.02 -8.77
N PHE A 368 -10.13 -0.26 -9.86
CA PHE A 368 -9.37 0.98 -9.92
C PHE A 368 -10.12 2.10 -9.21
N ASP A 369 -9.70 2.42 -7.99
CA ASP A 369 -10.33 3.43 -7.14
C ASP A 369 -9.34 4.50 -6.69
N ILE A 370 -9.34 5.65 -7.39
CA ILE A 370 -8.45 6.78 -7.08
C ILE A 370 -8.69 7.42 -5.70
N ARG A 371 -9.72 7.01 -4.96
CA ARG A 371 -10.01 7.43 -3.58
C ARG A 371 -9.82 6.30 -2.55
N ARG A 372 -9.23 5.17 -2.95
CA ARG A 372 -8.86 4.09 -2.02
C ARG A 372 -7.92 4.64 -0.96
N GLU A 373 -8.31 4.56 0.31
CA GLU A 373 -7.55 5.16 1.41
C GLU A 373 -6.24 4.41 1.69
N ASN A 374 -6.24 3.08 1.53
CA ASN A 374 -5.05 2.27 1.78
C ASN A 374 -4.16 2.07 0.55
N ALA A 375 -4.34 2.86 -0.52
CA ALA A 375 -3.55 2.72 -1.75
C ALA A 375 -2.02 2.84 -1.51
N SER A 376 -1.61 3.62 -0.51
CA SER A 376 -0.19 3.81 -0.13
C SER A 376 0.48 2.55 0.42
N ASP A 377 -0.28 1.53 0.84
CA ASP A 377 0.27 0.26 1.34
C ASP A 377 0.94 -0.59 0.25
N GLN A 378 0.82 -0.19 -1.01
CA GLN A 378 1.43 -0.85 -2.16
C GLN A 378 2.94 -1.10 -1.99
N LEU A 379 3.43 -2.18 -2.62
CA LEU A 379 4.82 -2.65 -2.53
C LEU A 379 5.66 -2.36 -3.77
N THR A 380 5.19 -1.49 -4.68
CA THR A 380 5.92 -1.02 -5.88
C THR A 380 7.23 -0.32 -5.50
N PHE A 381 7.27 0.37 -4.35
CA PHE A 381 8.51 0.95 -3.80
C PHE A 381 9.28 0.00 -2.87
N GLY A 382 8.83 -1.25 -2.72
CA GLY A 382 9.31 -2.19 -1.71
C GLY A 382 8.95 -1.75 -0.27
N TYR A 383 9.52 -2.46 0.70
CA TYR A 383 9.29 -2.22 2.13
C TYR A 383 10.58 -2.43 2.94
N GLY A 384 10.65 -1.84 4.13
CA GLY A 384 11.74 -2.03 5.09
C GLY A 384 13.07 -1.40 4.66
N SER A 385 14.18 -2.06 4.99
CA SER A 385 15.53 -1.48 4.91
C SER A 385 15.87 -0.93 3.52
N HIS A 386 15.41 -1.59 2.45
CA HIS A 386 15.69 -1.19 1.07
C HIS A 386 14.52 -0.46 0.38
N GLN A 387 13.54 0.04 1.12
CA GLN A 387 12.45 0.83 0.52
C GLN A 387 13.03 1.97 -0.33
N CYS A 388 12.44 2.22 -1.49
CA CYS A 388 12.94 3.19 -2.47
C CYS A 388 13.20 4.57 -1.82
N MET A 389 14.45 5.05 -1.89
CA MET A 389 14.83 6.37 -1.39
C MET A 389 14.20 7.49 -2.24
N GLY A 390 14.15 7.28 -3.56
CA GLY A 390 13.57 8.21 -4.52
C GLY A 390 12.04 8.18 -4.63
N LYS A 391 11.31 7.43 -3.78
CA LYS A 391 9.85 7.25 -3.88
C LYS A 391 9.11 8.60 -3.96
N ASN A 392 9.57 9.57 -3.20
CA ASN A 392 8.94 10.88 -3.08
C ASN A 392 9.30 11.84 -4.22
N LEU A 393 10.47 11.65 -4.86
CA LEU A 393 10.81 12.33 -6.10
C LEU A 393 9.93 11.79 -7.24
N ALA A 394 9.80 10.47 -7.36
CA ALA A 394 8.93 9.84 -8.36
C ALA A 394 7.45 10.23 -8.18
N ARG A 395 6.93 10.25 -6.94
CA ARG A 395 5.58 10.73 -6.62
C ARG A 395 5.37 12.18 -7.07
N MET A 396 6.33 13.07 -6.79
CA MET A 396 6.28 14.46 -7.23
C MET A 396 6.24 14.57 -8.76
N GLU A 397 7.11 13.86 -9.46
CA GLU A 397 7.14 13.83 -10.92
C GLU A 397 5.80 13.38 -11.51
N MET A 398 5.27 12.24 -11.04
CA MET A 398 3.98 11.72 -11.49
C MET A 398 2.83 12.71 -11.23
N GLN A 399 2.80 13.37 -10.05
CA GLN A 399 1.78 14.37 -9.73
C GLN A 399 1.85 15.57 -10.68
N VAL A 400 3.05 16.11 -10.91
CA VAL A 400 3.25 17.27 -11.79
C VAL A 400 2.91 16.93 -13.25
N PHE A 401 3.29 15.74 -13.73
CA PHE A 401 2.97 15.32 -15.10
C PHE A 401 1.46 15.15 -15.31
N LEU A 402 0.78 14.51 -14.36
CA LEU A 402 -0.67 14.37 -14.42
C LEU A 402 -1.36 15.74 -14.33
N GLU A 403 -0.94 16.62 -13.43
CA GLU A 403 -1.50 17.98 -13.31
C GLU A 403 -1.35 18.78 -14.61
N GLU A 404 -0.17 18.75 -15.23
CA GLU A 404 0.09 19.49 -16.47
C GLU A 404 -0.81 18.98 -17.61
N LEU A 405 -0.94 17.64 -17.75
CA LEU A 405 -1.75 17.02 -18.80
C LEU A 405 -3.26 17.17 -18.55
N THR A 406 -3.75 16.98 -17.32
CA THR A 406 -5.19 17.09 -17.01
C THR A 406 -5.70 18.52 -17.16
N ARG A 407 -4.88 19.50 -16.79
CA ARG A 407 -5.21 20.92 -16.89
C ARG A 407 -5.27 21.41 -18.33
N ARG A 408 -4.32 20.97 -19.17
CA ARG A 408 -4.15 21.49 -20.54
C ARG A 408 -4.82 20.64 -21.62
N LEU A 409 -4.97 19.34 -21.36
CA LEU A 409 -5.51 18.35 -22.28
C LEU A 409 -6.61 17.49 -21.61
N PRO A 410 -7.62 18.07 -20.94
CA PRO A 410 -8.68 17.28 -20.27
C PRO A 410 -9.51 16.43 -21.24
N HIS A 411 -9.55 16.82 -22.52
CA HIS A 411 -10.25 16.13 -23.62
C HIS A 411 -9.38 15.13 -24.39
N MET A 412 -8.16 14.86 -23.91
CA MET A 412 -7.29 13.80 -24.42
C MET A 412 -7.91 12.42 -24.25
N ARG A 413 -7.69 11.55 -25.24
CA ARG A 413 -8.06 10.13 -25.18
C ARG A 413 -6.98 9.25 -25.79
N LEU A 414 -6.97 7.97 -25.39
CA LEU A 414 -6.14 6.97 -26.05
C LEU A 414 -6.56 6.77 -27.49
N VAL A 415 -5.56 6.65 -28.37
CA VAL A 415 -5.75 6.09 -29.70
C VAL A 415 -5.94 4.57 -29.56
N GLU A 416 -6.73 3.95 -30.44
CA GLU A 416 -6.75 2.50 -30.60
C GLU A 416 -5.36 1.99 -30.99
N GLN A 417 -4.74 1.20 -30.11
CA GLN A 417 -3.36 0.75 -30.26
C GLN A 417 -3.13 -0.58 -29.53
N ARG A 418 -2.05 -1.27 -29.88
CA ARG A 418 -1.53 -2.38 -29.10
C ARG A 418 -0.42 -1.87 -28.19
N PHE A 419 -0.50 -2.21 -26.90
CA PHE A 419 0.59 -1.95 -25.96
C PHE A 419 1.57 -3.13 -25.99
N SER A 420 2.84 -2.84 -26.29
CA SER A 420 3.94 -3.77 -26.15
C SER A 420 4.77 -3.42 -24.93
N TYR A 421 5.41 -4.44 -24.37
CA TYR A 421 6.19 -4.38 -23.15
C TYR A 421 7.48 -5.15 -23.38
N VAL A 422 8.60 -4.59 -22.92
CA VAL A 422 9.90 -5.24 -23.01
C VAL A 422 9.91 -6.50 -22.14
N PRO A 423 10.10 -7.72 -22.68
CA PRO A 423 10.03 -8.95 -21.89
C PRO A 423 11.15 -9.04 -20.83
N ASN A 424 10.77 -8.93 -19.56
CA ASN A 424 11.69 -9.01 -18.43
C ASN A 424 10.95 -9.38 -17.12
N THR A 425 11.67 -9.75 -16.05
CA THR A 425 11.00 -10.21 -14.83
C THR A 425 10.46 -9.11 -13.91
N SER A 426 10.98 -7.88 -14.00
CA SER A 426 10.90 -6.92 -12.89
C SER A 426 10.24 -5.60 -13.22
N PHE A 427 10.56 -4.98 -14.35
CA PHE A 427 10.02 -3.68 -14.72
C PHE A 427 8.96 -3.79 -15.79
N ARG A 428 7.97 -2.89 -15.74
CA ARG A 428 6.86 -2.91 -16.69
C ARG A 428 6.33 -1.51 -16.95
N GLY A 429 6.41 -1.08 -18.21
CA GLY A 429 5.73 0.08 -18.75
C GLY A 429 5.54 -0.12 -20.26
N PRO A 430 4.46 0.40 -20.85
CA PRO A 430 4.26 0.29 -22.29
C PRO A 430 5.34 1.06 -23.03
N GLU A 431 5.85 0.51 -24.12
CA GLU A 431 6.88 1.18 -24.94
C GLU A 431 6.36 2.49 -25.56
N HIS A 432 5.04 2.57 -25.82
CA HIS A 432 4.38 3.76 -26.35
C HIS A 432 2.99 3.95 -25.72
N VAL A 433 2.56 5.20 -25.59
CA VAL A 433 1.20 5.60 -25.20
C VAL A 433 0.73 6.68 -26.15
N TRP A 434 0.12 6.24 -27.25
CA TRP A 434 -0.46 7.14 -28.26
C TRP A 434 -1.78 7.74 -27.79
N VAL A 435 -1.85 9.06 -27.82
CA VAL A 435 -3.04 9.84 -27.45
C VAL A 435 -3.41 10.81 -28.55
N GLU A 436 -4.67 11.23 -28.57
CA GLU A 436 -5.20 12.23 -29.49
C GLU A 436 -6.18 13.17 -28.79
N TRP A 437 -6.27 14.40 -29.30
CA TRP A 437 -7.17 15.46 -28.84
C TRP A 437 -7.46 16.46 -29.98
N ASP A 438 -8.39 17.39 -29.77
CA ASP A 438 -8.63 18.50 -30.71
C ASP A 438 -7.88 19.74 -30.21
N PRO A 439 -6.81 20.21 -30.90
CA PRO A 439 -6.03 21.38 -30.46
C PRO A 439 -6.85 22.65 -30.33
N ARG A 440 -7.97 22.76 -31.07
CA ARG A 440 -8.84 23.93 -31.02
C ARG A 440 -9.64 24.01 -29.71
N GLN A 441 -9.74 22.89 -28.98
CA GLN A 441 -10.46 22.79 -27.71
C GLN A 441 -9.53 22.87 -26.49
N ASN A 442 -8.23 23.11 -26.69
CA ASN A 442 -7.29 23.27 -25.58
C ASN A 442 -7.74 24.43 -24.68
N PRO A 443 -8.03 24.20 -23.38
CA PRO A 443 -8.55 25.21 -22.48
C PRO A 443 -7.64 26.45 -22.37
N GLU A 444 -6.32 26.25 -22.45
CA GLU A 444 -5.33 27.33 -22.38
C GLU A 444 -5.44 28.39 -23.48
N ARG A 445 -6.08 28.05 -24.62
CA ARG A 445 -6.32 29.02 -25.70
C ARG A 445 -7.40 30.03 -25.34
N ALA A 446 -8.39 29.59 -24.56
CA ALA A 446 -9.47 30.43 -24.06
C ALA A 446 -9.09 31.12 -22.75
N ASP A 447 -8.32 30.43 -21.90
CA ASP A 447 -7.85 30.93 -20.60
C ASP A 447 -6.35 30.65 -20.40
N PRO A 448 -5.46 31.54 -20.88
CA PRO A 448 -4.02 31.41 -20.67
C PRO A 448 -3.61 31.42 -19.19
N ALA A 449 -4.43 31.96 -18.29
CA ALA A 449 -4.14 31.99 -16.86
C ALA A 449 -4.14 30.60 -16.22
N LEU A 450 -4.71 29.59 -16.90
CA LEU A 450 -4.61 28.19 -16.49
C LEU A 450 -3.15 27.76 -16.34
N LEU A 451 -2.22 28.30 -17.13
CA LEU A 451 -0.80 27.96 -17.03
C LEU A 451 -0.19 28.37 -15.67
N ASP A 452 -0.76 29.35 -14.98
CA ASP A 452 -0.25 29.83 -13.69
C ASP A 452 -0.89 29.12 -12.48
N VAL A 453 -1.90 28.27 -12.71
CA VAL A 453 -2.57 27.50 -11.66
C VAL A 453 -1.71 26.31 -11.25
N HIS A 454 -1.30 26.25 -9.99
CA HIS A 454 -0.52 25.14 -9.45
C HIS A 454 -1.18 24.54 -8.21
N VAL A 455 -1.30 23.22 -8.20
CA VAL A 455 -1.69 22.46 -7.00
C VAL A 455 -0.43 22.05 -6.24
N PRO A 456 -0.32 22.36 -4.94
CA PRO A 456 0.86 21.98 -4.16
C PRO A 456 1.09 20.48 -4.22
N VAL A 457 2.31 20.09 -4.60
CA VAL A 457 2.73 18.67 -4.56
C VAL A 457 2.61 18.18 -3.13
N ARG A 458 2.06 16.98 -2.97
CA ARG A 458 2.02 16.27 -1.69
C ARG A 458 3.13 15.24 -1.68
N ILE A 459 4.16 15.50 -0.87
CA ILE A 459 5.28 14.59 -0.65
C ILE A 459 5.05 13.79 0.63
N GLY A 460 5.22 12.47 0.57
CA GLY A 460 4.79 11.52 1.61
C GLY A 460 3.40 10.95 1.33
N GLU A 461 2.83 10.18 2.26
CA GLU A 461 1.49 9.62 2.08
C GLU A 461 0.41 10.69 1.92
N PRO A 462 -0.55 10.49 1.00
CA PRO A 462 -1.76 11.30 0.95
C PRO A 462 -2.48 11.25 2.29
N SER A 463 -2.85 12.41 2.83
CA SER A 463 -3.71 12.45 4.02
C SER A 463 -5.08 11.86 3.68
N GLY A 464 -5.53 10.83 4.41
CA GLY A 464 -6.87 10.27 4.29
C GLY A 464 -7.99 11.32 4.46
N HIS A 465 -7.71 12.47 5.09
CA HIS A 465 -8.63 13.60 5.17
C HIS A 465 -8.93 14.29 3.83
N ALA A 466 -8.04 14.17 2.83
CA ALA A 466 -8.24 14.78 1.52
C ALA A 466 -9.10 13.91 0.58
N LEU A 467 -9.34 12.64 0.92
CA LEU A 467 -9.93 11.63 0.03
C LEU A 467 -11.44 11.50 0.23
N SER A 468 -12.17 12.56 -0.07
CA SER A 468 -13.64 12.55 -0.01
C SER A 468 -14.27 12.04 -1.32
N ARG A 469 -15.26 11.15 -1.20
CA ARG A 469 -16.12 10.67 -2.28
C ARG A 469 -17.46 11.39 -2.23
N PRO A 470 -17.90 12.06 -3.32
CA PRO A 470 -19.25 12.57 -3.39
C PRO A 470 -20.26 11.42 -3.52
N VAL A 471 -21.35 11.48 -2.76
CA VAL A 471 -22.47 10.54 -2.84
C VAL A 471 -23.80 11.29 -2.87
N VAL A 472 -24.83 10.63 -3.37
CA VAL A 472 -26.22 11.10 -3.31
C VAL A 472 -26.99 10.27 -2.30
N VAL A 473 -27.78 10.93 -1.46
CA VAL A 473 -28.72 10.26 -0.56
C VAL A 473 -29.91 9.76 -1.39
N ALA A 474 -29.90 8.51 -1.80
CA ALA A 474 -31.02 7.90 -2.51
C ALA A 474 -32.27 7.77 -1.64
N GLY A 475 -32.08 7.58 -0.33
CA GLY A 475 -33.17 7.50 0.63
C GLY A 475 -32.73 7.90 2.03
N ALA A 476 -33.63 8.59 2.74
CA ALA A 476 -33.50 8.91 4.16
C ALA A 476 -34.81 8.51 4.85
N ALA A 477 -34.77 7.46 5.65
CA ALA A 477 -35.96 6.89 6.29
C ALA A 477 -35.76 6.75 7.80
N ARG A 478 -36.82 6.99 8.57
CA ARG A 478 -36.79 6.73 10.01
C ARG A 478 -36.70 5.22 10.23
N ALA A 479 -35.60 4.76 10.82
CA ALA A 479 -35.37 3.34 11.13
C ALA A 479 -35.91 2.94 12.51
N ALA A 480 -35.88 3.87 13.46
CA ALA A 480 -36.45 3.74 14.80
C ALA A 480 -36.65 5.14 15.42
N GLU A 481 -37.14 5.23 16.65
CA GLU A 481 -37.14 6.50 17.39
C GLU A 481 -35.72 7.04 17.59
N GLY A 482 -35.47 8.24 17.09
CA GLY A 482 -34.16 8.91 17.17
C GLY A 482 -33.12 8.35 16.19
N ILE A 483 -33.47 7.49 15.24
CA ILE A 483 -32.54 6.88 14.29
C ILE A 483 -33.04 7.05 12.84
N VAL A 484 -32.17 7.60 11.98
CA VAL A 484 -32.39 7.70 10.53
C VAL A 484 -31.47 6.73 9.80
N ARG A 485 -31.99 5.96 8.83
CA ARG A 485 -31.20 5.14 7.90
C ARG A 485 -31.05 5.91 6.60
N LEU A 486 -29.82 6.01 6.14
CA LEU A 486 -29.46 6.65 4.87
C LEU A 486 -28.99 5.57 3.90
N ARG A 487 -29.52 5.62 2.67
CA ARG A 487 -29.00 4.86 1.52
C ARG A 487 -28.23 5.81 0.63
N LEU A 488 -26.93 5.57 0.50
CA LEU A 488 -25.98 6.41 -0.20
C LEU A 488 -25.57 5.71 -1.50
N VAL A 489 -25.68 6.41 -2.62
CA VAL A 489 -25.35 5.89 -3.95
C VAL A 489 -24.34 6.78 -4.64
N SER A 490 -23.61 6.23 -5.61
CA SER A 490 -22.75 7.05 -6.47
C SER A 490 -23.61 8.06 -7.25
N PRO A 491 -23.20 9.34 -7.37
CA PRO A 491 -23.96 10.35 -8.13
C PRO A 491 -24.17 10.00 -9.61
N ASP A 492 -23.34 9.10 -10.14
CA ASP A 492 -23.37 8.64 -11.53
C ASP A 492 -23.94 7.22 -11.72
N GLY A 493 -24.44 6.61 -10.64
CA GLY A 493 -25.06 5.28 -10.65
C GLY A 493 -24.09 4.10 -10.77
N ARG A 494 -22.78 4.30 -10.66
CA ARG A 494 -21.79 3.23 -10.65
C ARG A 494 -21.78 2.42 -9.36
N PRO A 495 -21.20 1.20 -9.39
CA PRO A 495 -20.92 0.44 -8.20
C PRO A 495 -20.08 1.24 -7.18
N MET A 496 -20.50 1.19 -5.92
CA MET A 496 -19.73 1.61 -4.76
C MET A 496 -18.67 0.53 -4.43
N PRO A 497 -17.55 0.92 -3.78
CA PRO A 497 -16.56 -0.05 -3.33
C PRO A 497 -17.21 -1.12 -2.42
N ARG A 498 -16.90 -2.39 -2.68
CA ARG A 498 -17.28 -3.48 -1.78
C ARG A 498 -16.59 -3.32 -0.42
N TRP A 499 -17.21 -3.85 0.62
CA TRP A 499 -16.76 -3.71 2.00
C TRP A 499 -17.00 -5.00 2.79
N THR A 500 -16.27 -5.19 3.88
CA THR A 500 -16.42 -6.39 4.75
C THR A 500 -17.16 -6.07 6.04
N PRO A 501 -17.87 -7.02 6.67
CA PRO A 501 -18.58 -6.78 7.93
C PRO A 501 -17.70 -6.14 9.01
N GLY A 502 -18.25 -5.13 9.70
CA GLY A 502 -17.51 -4.27 10.63
C GLY A 502 -16.96 -2.98 9.99
N SER A 503 -17.10 -2.81 8.68
CA SER A 503 -16.66 -1.59 8.02
C SER A 503 -17.49 -0.36 8.42
N HIS A 504 -16.89 0.82 8.37
CA HIS A 504 -17.54 2.12 8.54
C HIS A 504 -17.09 3.10 7.45
N ILE A 505 -17.83 4.21 7.34
CA ILE A 505 -17.48 5.37 6.53
C ILE A 505 -17.47 6.63 7.39
N ASP A 506 -16.71 7.63 6.98
CA ASP A 506 -16.83 8.98 7.53
C ASP A 506 -17.82 9.78 6.71
N VAL A 507 -18.70 10.53 7.36
CA VAL A 507 -19.58 11.50 6.71
C VAL A 507 -19.17 12.91 7.13
N GLU A 508 -18.87 13.75 6.14
CA GLU A 508 -18.68 15.19 6.35
C GLU A 508 -20.04 15.83 6.64
N CYS A 509 -20.18 16.36 7.86
CA CYS A 509 -21.43 16.90 8.38
C CYS A 509 -21.63 18.37 7.95
N GLY A 510 -21.56 18.62 6.64
CA GLY A 510 -21.81 19.91 6.01
C GLY A 510 -20.99 21.08 6.57
N ASP A 511 -21.69 22.16 6.90
CA ASP A 511 -21.15 23.44 7.38
C ASP A 511 -20.65 23.40 8.82
N THR A 512 -20.84 22.29 9.55
CA THR A 512 -20.35 22.15 10.92
C THR A 512 -18.83 22.04 11.01
N GLY A 513 -18.15 21.73 9.89
CA GLY A 513 -16.71 21.41 9.87
C GLY A 513 -16.37 20.08 10.56
N LEU A 514 -17.37 19.27 10.89
CA LEU A 514 -17.20 17.99 11.57
C LEU A 514 -17.27 16.82 10.58
N SER A 515 -16.46 15.79 10.83
CA SER A 515 -16.57 14.47 10.17
C SER A 515 -16.91 13.41 11.21
N ARG A 516 -17.82 12.48 10.91
CA ARG A 516 -18.25 11.42 11.86
C ARG A 516 -18.27 10.05 11.21
N GLN A 517 -17.76 9.06 11.94
CA GLN A 517 -17.81 7.66 11.56
C GLN A 517 -19.23 7.08 11.74
N TYR A 518 -19.69 6.31 10.77
CA TYR A 518 -20.90 5.49 10.88
C TYR A 518 -20.65 4.12 10.25
N SER A 519 -20.90 3.06 11.02
CA SER A 519 -20.75 1.68 10.55
C SER A 519 -21.74 1.37 9.43
N LEU A 520 -21.27 0.66 8.41
CA LEU A 520 -22.08 0.17 7.31
C LEU A 520 -22.96 -0.98 7.80
N CYS A 521 -24.26 -0.86 7.58
CA CYS A 521 -25.27 -1.82 8.01
C CYS A 521 -26.14 -2.36 6.86
N GLY A 522 -25.76 -2.04 5.61
CA GLY A 522 -26.38 -2.57 4.40
C GLY A 522 -25.96 -4.00 4.10
N ASP A 523 -26.24 -4.45 2.88
CA ASP A 523 -25.73 -5.72 2.37
C ASP A 523 -24.34 -5.52 1.74
N PRO A 524 -23.27 -6.19 2.22
CA PRO A 524 -21.94 -6.12 1.61
C PRO A 524 -21.90 -6.51 0.13
N ASP A 525 -22.83 -7.34 -0.33
CA ASP A 525 -22.90 -7.78 -1.73
C ASP A 525 -23.67 -6.79 -2.62
N ASP A 526 -24.41 -5.83 -2.03
CA ASP A 526 -25.06 -4.74 -2.77
C ASP A 526 -24.06 -3.65 -3.15
N SER A 527 -23.34 -3.89 -4.25
CA SER A 527 -22.45 -2.89 -4.85
C SER A 527 -23.17 -1.60 -5.30
N GLY A 528 -24.50 -1.53 -5.32
CA GLY A 528 -25.21 -0.34 -5.76
C GLY A 528 -25.30 0.77 -4.70
N ALA A 529 -25.07 0.46 -3.43
CA ALA A 529 -25.23 1.42 -2.35
C ALA A 529 -24.43 1.10 -1.09
N LEU A 530 -24.12 2.15 -0.33
CA LEU A 530 -23.69 2.05 1.06
C LEU A 530 -24.84 2.47 1.96
N GLU A 531 -25.05 1.78 3.07
CA GLU A 531 -26.11 2.13 4.03
C GLU A 531 -25.59 2.29 5.44
N ILE A 532 -26.04 3.36 6.10
CA ILE A 532 -25.70 3.68 7.49
C ILE A 532 -26.98 3.98 8.28
N ALA A 533 -26.94 3.75 9.59
CA ALA A 533 -27.99 4.19 10.51
C ALA A 533 -27.42 5.12 11.57
N VAL A 534 -27.98 6.33 11.65
CA VAL A 534 -27.45 7.42 12.46
C VAL A 534 -28.39 7.70 13.63
N LEU A 535 -27.91 7.49 14.86
CA LEU A 535 -28.58 7.88 16.09
C LEU A 535 -28.38 9.38 16.37
N ARG A 536 -29.46 10.10 16.71
CA ARG A 536 -29.37 11.48 17.18
C ARG A 536 -28.87 11.52 18.62
N GLU A 537 -27.67 12.02 18.83
CA GLU A 537 -27.11 12.19 20.17
C GLU A 537 -27.53 13.54 20.77
N ALA A 538 -28.26 13.51 21.88
CA ALA A 538 -28.78 14.73 22.51
C ALA A 538 -27.69 15.67 23.08
N GLN A 539 -26.55 15.11 23.49
CA GLN A 539 -25.37 15.86 24.00
C GLN A 539 -24.16 15.74 23.06
N GLY A 540 -24.39 15.45 21.78
CA GLY A 540 -23.31 15.30 20.81
C GLY A 540 -22.70 16.65 20.40
N ARG A 541 -21.53 16.59 19.74
CA ARG A 541 -20.81 17.75 19.19
C ARG A 541 -21.52 18.44 18.00
N GLY A 542 -22.70 17.96 17.58
CA GLY A 542 -23.51 18.55 16.51
C GLY A 542 -23.66 17.71 15.23
N GLY A 543 -22.72 16.80 14.92
CA GLY A 543 -22.74 16.02 13.67
C GLY A 543 -24.00 15.16 13.47
N SER A 544 -24.40 14.38 14.47
CA SER A 544 -25.62 13.56 14.38
C SER A 544 -26.91 14.39 14.34
N ALA A 545 -26.94 15.54 15.01
CA ALA A 545 -28.07 16.48 14.92
C ALA A 545 -28.18 17.04 13.49
N TRP A 546 -27.05 17.43 12.88
CA TRP A 546 -27.01 17.89 11.49
C TRP A 546 -27.53 16.82 10.52
N VAL A 547 -27.12 15.55 10.67
CA VAL A 547 -27.64 14.47 9.82
C VAL A 547 -29.16 14.35 9.93
N HIS A 548 -29.73 14.49 11.14
CA HIS A 548 -31.17 14.39 11.36
C HIS A 548 -31.95 15.62 10.86
N ASP A 549 -31.39 16.81 11.03
CA ASP A 549 -32.10 18.06 10.80
C ASP A 549 -31.96 18.55 9.34
N SER A 550 -30.84 18.22 8.69
CA SER A 550 -30.47 18.75 7.37
C SER A 550 -30.61 17.75 6.23
N VAL A 551 -30.28 16.47 6.44
CA VAL A 551 -30.11 15.50 5.34
C VAL A 551 -31.44 14.89 4.88
N LYS A 552 -31.67 14.92 3.57
CA LYS A 552 -32.87 14.40 2.89
C LYS A 552 -32.48 13.64 1.61
N ALA A 553 -33.43 12.86 1.09
CA ALA A 553 -33.25 12.21 -0.20
C ALA A 553 -33.01 13.25 -1.31
N GLY A 554 -32.04 12.97 -2.18
CA GLY A 554 -31.56 13.88 -3.23
C GLY A 554 -30.36 14.75 -2.82
N ASP A 555 -30.06 14.86 -1.52
CA ASP A 555 -28.91 15.65 -1.06
C ASP A 555 -27.58 15.01 -1.47
N ARG A 556 -26.58 15.86 -1.65
CA ARG A 556 -25.20 15.44 -1.92
C ARG A 556 -24.40 15.52 -0.63
N LEU A 557 -23.73 14.42 -0.30
CA LEU A 557 -22.81 14.33 0.83
C LEU A 557 -21.40 14.01 0.35
N LYS A 558 -20.42 14.26 1.20
CA LYS A 558 -19.05 13.78 1.04
C LYS A 558 -18.78 12.73 2.11
N ILE A 559 -18.20 11.60 1.67
CA ILE A 559 -17.84 10.50 2.56
C ILE A 559 -16.38 10.09 2.40
N ARG A 560 -15.81 9.42 3.39
CA ARG A 560 -14.50 8.74 3.29
C ARG A 560 -14.64 7.26 3.70
N GLY A 561 -13.72 6.40 3.27
CA GLY A 561 -13.82 4.93 3.37
C GLY A 561 -14.54 4.26 2.19
N PRO A 562 -14.94 2.98 2.32
CA PRO A 562 -15.06 2.20 3.56
C PRO A 562 -13.73 1.78 4.22
N ARG A 563 -13.72 1.70 5.56
CA ARG A 563 -12.61 1.17 6.38
C ARG A 563 -13.11 0.10 7.33
N ASN A 564 -12.25 -0.84 7.71
CA ASN A 564 -12.61 -1.90 8.67
C ASN A 564 -11.53 -2.17 9.72
N HIS A 565 -11.78 -1.71 10.95
CA HIS A 565 -10.97 -2.01 12.15
C HIS A 565 -11.66 -3.02 13.08
N PHE A 566 -12.86 -3.50 12.71
CA PHE A 566 -13.64 -4.44 13.47
C PHE A 566 -13.95 -5.67 12.61
N ARG A 567 -12.91 -6.27 12.03
CA ARG A 567 -13.03 -7.37 11.06
C ARG A 567 -13.54 -8.64 11.74
N LEU A 568 -14.48 -9.31 11.07
CA LEU A 568 -14.96 -10.62 11.48
C LEU A 568 -13.93 -11.71 11.12
N ASP A 569 -13.58 -12.54 12.10
CA ASP A 569 -12.84 -13.78 11.87
C ASP A 569 -13.77 -14.86 11.34
N GLU A 570 -13.70 -15.11 10.04
CA GLU A 570 -14.53 -16.10 9.34
C GLU A 570 -14.09 -17.56 9.61
N SER A 571 -12.98 -17.77 10.34
CA SER A 571 -12.48 -19.10 10.70
C SER A 571 -12.97 -19.60 12.07
N ALA A 572 -13.65 -18.75 12.85
CA ALA A 572 -14.15 -19.08 14.17
C ALA A 572 -15.18 -20.23 14.14
N GLY A 573 -15.13 -21.12 15.13
CA GLY A 573 -16.06 -22.25 15.25
C GLY A 573 -17.48 -21.81 15.63
N LYS A 574 -17.60 -20.84 16.54
CA LYS A 574 -18.87 -20.24 16.98
C LYS A 574 -18.72 -18.74 17.22
N LEU A 575 -19.79 -17.98 16.97
CA LEU A 575 -19.86 -16.53 17.22
C LEU A 575 -20.94 -16.15 18.25
N ILE A 576 -20.60 -15.33 19.23
CA ILE A 576 -21.57 -14.64 20.10
C ILE A 576 -21.54 -13.16 19.76
N LEU A 577 -22.59 -12.68 19.11
CA LEU A 577 -22.71 -11.31 18.61
C LEU A 577 -23.57 -10.48 19.57
N ILE A 578 -23.01 -9.45 20.20
CA ILE A 578 -23.68 -8.67 21.24
C ILE A 578 -23.78 -7.19 20.86
N ALA A 579 -25.00 -6.70 20.66
CA ALA A 579 -25.26 -5.32 20.26
C ALA A 579 -26.01 -4.52 21.35
N GLY A 580 -25.59 -3.28 21.57
CA GLY A 580 -26.24 -2.31 22.44
C GLY A 580 -26.68 -1.06 21.70
N GLY A 581 -27.99 -0.81 21.62
CA GLY A 581 -28.53 0.41 20.98
C GLY A 581 -28.14 0.52 19.51
N ILE A 582 -27.46 1.59 19.11
CA ILE A 582 -27.02 1.82 17.72
C ILE A 582 -25.80 0.95 17.33
N GLY A 583 -25.11 0.35 18.31
CA GLY A 583 -24.04 -0.63 18.07
C GLY A 583 -24.50 -1.89 17.33
N ILE A 584 -25.81 -2.03 17.05
CA ILE A 584 -26.33 -3.06 16.14
C ILE A 584 -25.82 -2.92 14.71
N THR A 585 -25.42 -1.71 14.28
CA THR A 585 -25.04 -1.44 12.89
C THR A 585 -23.88 -2.33 12.38
N PRO A 586 -22.68 -2.34 12.99
CA PRO A 586 -21.61 -3.24 12.55
C PRO A 586 -21.94 -4.72 12.81
N VAL A 587 -22.57 -5.01 13.94
CA VAL A 587 -22.91 -6.38 14.38
C VAL A 587 -23.93 -7.05 13.45
N SER A 588 -24.86 -6.28 12.88
CA SER A 588 -25.86 -6.77 11.92
C SER A 588 -25.22 -7.28 10.63
N ALA A 589 -24.20 -6.58 10.12
CA ALA A 589 -23.44 -7.02 8.95
C ALA A 589 -22.67 -8.32 9.24
N MET A 590 -22.10 -8.45 10.46
CA MET A 590 -21.42 -9.68 10.89
C MET A 590 -22.40 -10.86 10.97
N ALA A 591 -23.58 -10.65 11.56
CA ALA A 591 -24.61 -11.69 11.67
C ALA A 591 -25.09 -12.16 10.29
N ARG A 592 -25.25 -11.23 9.33
CA ARG A 592 -25.58 -11.57 7.93
C ARG A 592 -24.51 -12.46 7.31
N ARG A 593 -23.23 -12.10 7.47
CA ARG A 593 -22.11 -12.88 6.95
C ARG A 593 -22.00 -14.26 7.59
N ALA A 594 -22.13 -14.34 8.92
CA ALA A 594 -22.15 -15.60 9.65
C ALA A 594 -23.26 -16.54 9.14
N LYS A 595 -24.46 -16.00 8.88
CA LYS A 595 -25.56 -16.77 8.27
C LYS A 595 -25.20 -17.27 6.87
N LEU A 596 -24.63 -16.41 6.02
CA LEU A 596 -24.30 -16.75 4.64
C LEU A 596 -23.20 -17.82 4.56
N LEU A 597 -22.24 -17.79 5.47
CA LEU A 597 -21.18 -18.79 5.61
C LEU A 597 -21.63 -20.08 6.31
N GLY A 598 -22.85 -20.11 6.88
CA GLY A 598 -23.35 -21.26 7.64
C GLY A 598 -22.66 -21.47 8.98
N MET A 599 -22.05 -20.41 9.55
CA MET A 599 -21.40 -20.46 10.87
C MET A 599 -22.44 -20.67 11.97
N ASP A 600 -22.02 -21.25 13.10
CA ASP A 600 -22.85 -21.26 14.30
C ASP A 600 -22.74 -19.92 15.04
N TYR A 601 -23.87 -19.26 15.29
CA TYR A 601 -23.89 -17.98 15.98
C TYR A 601 -25.18 -17.68 16.74
N GLU A 602 -25.05 -16.83 17.75
CA GLU A 602 -26.14 -16.23 18.52
C GLU A 602 -26.04 -14.69 18.43
N LEU A 603 -27.18 -14.01 18.28
CA LEU A 603 -27.26 -12.55 18.18
C LEU A 603 -28.08 -11.98 19.35
N HIS A 604 -27.41 -11.31 20.28
CA HIS A 604 -28.04 -10.70 21.45
C HIS A 604 -28.14 -9.18 21.29
N TYR A 605 -29.35 -8.65 21.13
CA TYR A 605 -29.58 -7.23 20.90
C TYR A 605 -30.33 -6.57 22.07
N SER A 606 -29.64 -5.65 22.75
CA SER A 606 -30.16 -4.89 23.90
C SER A 606 -30.46 -3.44 23.53
N GLY A 607 -31.57 -2.90 24.04
CA GLY A 607 -31.98 -1.51 23.79
C GLY A 607 -32.73 -0.88 24.96
N ARG A 608 -32.77 0.47 25.01
CA ARG A 608 -33.50 1.20 26.06
C ARG A 608 -35.02 0.98 25.96
N SER A 609 -35.53 0.89 24.74
CA SER A 609 -36.92 0.62 24.41
C SER A 609 -36.99 -0.10 23.07
N ARG A 610 -38.00 -0.95 22.86
CA ARG A 610 -38.19 -1.61 21.54
C ARG A 610 -38.34 -0.58 20.42
N ALA A 611 -39.01 0.54 20.70
CA ALA A 611 -39.21 1.64 19.74
C ALA A 611 -37.92 2.35 19.28
N SER A 612 -36.81 2.21 20.02
CA SER A 612 -35.51 2.82 19.70
C SER A 612 -34.46 1.81 19.22
N MET A 613 -34.86 0.56 18.97
CA MET A 613 -34.01 -0.49 18.43
C MET A 613 -34.17 -0.52 16.90
N ALA A 614 -33.09 -0.22 16.16
CA ALA A 614 -33.11 -0.19 14.72
C ALA A 614 -32.98 -1.60 14.11
N LEU A 615 -33.40 -1.75 12.85
CA LEU A 615 -33.25 -2.98 12.05
C LEU A 615 -34.01 -4.21 12.60
N LEU A 616 -34.90 -4.06 13.57
CA LEU A 616 -35.57 -5.18 14.25
C LEU A 616 -36.32 -6.11 13.29
N ASP A 617 -37.13 -5.56 12.38
CA ASP A 617 -37.96 -6.37 11.49
C ASP A 617 -37.11 -7.19 10.53
N GLU A 618 -36.07 -6.56 9.97
CA GLU A 618 -35.10 -7.19 9.07
C GLU A 618 -34.30 -8.28 9.79
N LEU A 619 -33.78 -7.99 10.98
CA LEU A 619 -33.02 -8.95 11.78
C LEU A 619 -33.88 -10.13 12.24
N SER A 620 -35.13 -9.88 12.61
CA SER A 620 -36.06 -10.94 13.02
C SER A 620 -36.38 -11.87 11.84
N ALA A 621 -36.62 -11.31 10.66
CA ALA A 621 -36.83 -12.09 9.44
C ALA A 621 -35.58 -12.88 9.01
N LEU A 622 -34.39 -12.30 9.18
CA LEU A 622 -33.14 -12.92 8.74
C LEU A 622 -32.63 -13.97 9.72
N HIS A 623 -32.69 -13.73 11.03
CA HIS A 623 -32.00 -14.57 12.02
C HIS A 623 -32.94 -15.47 12.84
N GLY A 624 -34.24 -15.20 12.86
CA GLY A 624 -35.25 -16.02 13.53
C GLY A 624 -34.86 -16.33 14.98
N ASP A 625 -34.81 -17.61 15.33
CA ASP A 625 -34.53 -18.10 16.69
C ASP A 625 -33.10 -17.78 17.19
N ARG A 626 -32.18 -17.37 16.30
CA ARG A 626 -30.83 -16.94 16.68
C ARG A 626 -30.80 -15.50 17.23
N LEU A 627 -31.89 -14.73 17.09
CA LEU A 627 -31.99 -13.36 17.58
C LEU A 627 -32.65 -13.32 18.98
N HIS A 628 -31.91 -12.82 19.96
CA HIS A 628 -32.36 -12.64 21.34
C HIS A 628 -32.50 -11.15 21.66
N LEU A 629 -33.73 -10.71 22.00
CA LEU A 629 -34.05 -9.30 22.23
C LEU A 629 -34.22 -8.97 23.71
N TYR A 630 -33.55 -7.89 24.15
CA TYR A 630 -33.58 -7.39 25.52
C TYR A 630 -33.95 -5.90 25.56
N ALA A 631 -35.25 -5.62 25.46
CA ALA A 631 -35.80 -4.27 25.56
C ALA A 631 -36.02 -3.88 27.03
N ARG A 632 -35.42 -2.76 27.46
CA ARG A 632 -35.40 -2.38 28.89
C ARG A 632 -36.74 -1.97 29.44
N ASP A 633 -37.55 -1.30 28.64
CA ASP A 633 -38.93 -0.89 28.92
C ASP A 633 -39.89 -2.09 29.09
N GLU A 634 -39.59 -3.21 28.45
CA GLU A 634 -40.30 -4.50 28.60
C GLU A 634 -39.81 -5.31 29.81
N GLY A 635 -38.93 -4.75 30.64
CA GLY A 635 -38.38 -5.42 31.82
C GLY A 635 -37.32 -6.49 31.51
N ARG A 636 -36.86 -6.59 30.26
CA ARG A 636 -35.82 -7.56 29.86
C ARG A 636 -34.41 -6.97 29.99
N ARG A 637 -33.43 -7.80 30.34
CA ARG A 637 -32.00 -7.46 30.38
C ARG A 637 -31.19 -8.64 29.89
N ASN A 638 -30.12 -8.36 29.16
CA ASN A 638 -29.12 -9.38 28.87
C ASN A 638 -28.23 -9.51 30.11
N ASP A 639 -28.24 -10.68 30.73
CA ASP A 639 -27.36 -11.02 31.85
C ASP A 639 -26.05 -11.59 31.30
N PHE A 640 -25.05 -10.71 31.12
CA PHE A 640 -23.77 -11.11 30.56
C PHE A 640 -23.02 -12.12 31.42
N ALA A 641 -23.19 -12.09 32.75
CA ALA A 641 -22.54 -13.05 33.63
C ALA A 641 -23.10 -14.45 33.40
N SER A 642 -24.41 -14.57 33.19
CA SER A 642 -25.04 -15.85 32.83
C SER A 642 -24.72 -16.27 31.40
N LEU A 643 -24.74 -15.33 30.43
CA LEU A 643 -24.51 -15.62 29.02
C LEU A 643 -23.08 -16.13 28.78
N LEU A 644 -22.11 -15.56 29.50
CA LEU A 644 -20.67 -15.80 29.30
C LEU A 644 -20.05 -16.61 30.44
N ALA A 645 -20.88 -17.33 31.22
CA ALA A 645 -20.44 -18.08 32.40
C ALA A 645 -19.46 -19.23 32.07
N HIS A 646 -19.55 -19.78 30.86
CA HIS A 646 -18.81 -20.96 30.44
C HIS A 646 -18.00 -20.65 29.18
N PRO A 647 -16.68 -20.43 29.32
CA PRO A 647 -15.79 -20.28 28.18
C PRO A 647 -15.80 -21.55 27.31
N GLU A 648 -16.05 -21.38 26.02
CA GLU A 648 -15.96 -22.44 25.02
C GLU A 648 -14.71 -22.20 24.14
N PRO A 649 -13.82 -23.19 23.98
CA PRO A 649 -12.75 -23.13 22.98
C PRO A 649 -13.34 -22.85 21.59
N ASP A 650 -12.64 -22.04 20.78
CA ASP A 650 -13.03 -21.67 19.40
C ASP A 650 -14.30 -20.79 19.26
N THR A 651 -14.81 -20.23 20.36
CA THR A 651 -15.88 -19.22 20.34
C THR A 651 -15.33 -17.81 20.37
N GLN A 652 -15.75 -16.97 19.42
CA GLN A 652 -15.40 -15.55 19.34
C GLN A 652 -16.62 -14.67 19.66
N ILE A 653 -16.40 -13.62 20.44
CA ILE A 653 -17.42 -12.69 20.94
C ILE A 653 -17.17 -11.32 20.31
N TYR A 654 -18.13 -10.82 19.55
CA TYR A 654 -18.06 -9.48 18.95
C TYR A 654 -19.11 -8.59 19.60
N ALA A 655 -18.67 -7.45 20.16
CA ALA A 655 -19.55 -6.54 20.87
C ALA A 655 -19.41 -5.08 20.47
N CYS A 656 -20.54 -4.39 20.31
CA CYS A 656 -20.57 -2.95 20.05
C CYS A 656 -21.74 -2.29 20.79
N GLY A 657 -21.47 -1.18 21.48
CA GLY A 657 -22.48 -0.47 22.27
C GLY A 657 -21.91 0.60 23.21
N PRO A 658 -22.72 1.07 24.18
CA PRO A 658 -22.29 2.09 25.14
C PRO A 658 -21.12 1.63 26.02
N ALA A 659 -20.20 2.53 26.39
CA ALA A 659 -19.01 2.22 27.19
C ALA A 659 -19.29 1.33 28.42
N ARG A 660 -20.32 1.66 29.21
CA ARG A 660 -20.72 0.87 30.39
C ARG A 660 -21.08 -0.59 30.07
N MET A 661 -21.65 -0.84 28.88
CA MET A 661 -21.95 -2.20 28.43
C MET A 661 -20.66 -2.94 28.05
N LEU A 662 -19.75 -2.27 27.35
CA LEU A 662 -18.47 -2.84 26.93
C LEU A 662 -17.58 -3.16 28.14
N GLU A 663 -17.53 -2.27 29.14
CA GLU A 663 -16.86 -2.51 30.42
C GLU A 663 -17.44 -3.73 31.17
N ALA A 664 -18.77 -3.87 31.19
CA ALA A 664 -19.43 -5.03 31.81
C ALA A 664 -19.14 -6.34 31.07
N LEU A 665 -19.04 -6.30 29.74
CA LEU A 665 -18.63 -7.46 28.93
C LEU A 665 -17.18 -7.85 29.17
N GLN A 666 -16.26 -6.87 29.24
CA GLN A 666 -14.86 -7.13 29.58
C GLN A 666 -14.73 -7.80 30.95
N GLN A 667 -15.53 -7.38 31.93
CA GLN A 667 -15.58 -8.03 33.25
C GLN A 667 -16.14 -9.46 33.18
N ALA A 668 -17.20 -9.69 32.40
CA ALA A 668 -17.79 -11.02 32.22
C ALA A 668 -16.87 -11.97 31.45
N CYS A 669 -16.06 -11.46 30.51
CA CYS A 669 -15.08 -12.22 29.73
C CYS A 669 -13.74 -12.43 30.44
N ALA A 670 -13.58 -12.03 31.71
CA ALA A 670 -12.28 -12.13 32.39
C ALA A 670 -11.72 -13.57 32.49
N GLY A 671 -12.58 -14.59 32.40
CA GLY A 671 -12.19 -16.01 32.37
C GLY A 671 -12.10 -16.64 30.97
N TRP A 672 -12.35 -15.88 29.91
CA TRP A 672 -12.28 -16.33 28.51
C TRP A 672 -10.84 -16.25 27.96
N PRO A 673 -10.53 -16.93 26.83
CA PRO A 673 -9.28 -16.69 26.10
C PRO A 673 -9.09 -15.20 25.81
N GLU A 674 -7.83 -14.75 25.85
CA GLU A 674 -7.46 -13.33 25.80
C GLU A 674 -7.98 -12.62 24.54
N ASP A 675 -8.04 -13.34 23.42
CA ASP A 675 -8.46 -12.86 22.11
C ASP A 675 -9.94 -13.15 21.78
N ALA A 676 -10.71 -13.71 22.71
CA ALA A 676 -12.08 -14.12 22.48
C ALA A 676 -13.05 -12.93 22.38
N LEU A 677 -12.79 -11.81 23.07
CA LEU A 677 -13.67 -10.63 23.06
C LEU A 677 -13.10 -9.51 22.18
N ARG A 678 -13.84 -9.16 21.12
CA ARG A 678 -13.54 -8.04 20.24
C ARG A 678 -14.59 -6.96 20.37
N ILE A 679 -14.15 -5.71 20.53
CA ILE A 679 -15.02 -4.56 20.80
C ILE A 679 -14.74 -3.41 19.83
N GLU A 680 -15.79 -2.67 19.44
CA GLU A 680 -15.69 -1.38 18.77
C GLU A 680 -16.25 -0.24 19.65
N HIS A 681 -15.52 0.89 19.73
CA HIS A 681 -15.89 2.09 20.48
C HIS A 681 -16.33 3.23 19.53
N PHE A 682 -17.34 4.03 19.92
CA PHE A 682 -17.85 5.17 19.11
C PHE A 682 -17.40 6.56 19.59
N GLN A 683 -16.70 6.69 20.73
CA GLN A 683 -16.32 7.98 21.32
C GLN A 683 -14.89 7.96 21.87
N SER A 684 -14.13 9.04 21.67
CA SER A 684 -12.80 9.24 22.29
C SER A 684 -12.93 9.96 23.63
N ALA A 685 -12.03 9.62 24.56
CA ALA A 685 -11.82 10.36 25.80
C ALA A 685 -10.57 11.27 25.75
N LEU A 686 -9.86 11.34 24.61
CA LEU A 686 -8.57 12.03 24.51
C LEU A 686 -8.69 13.56 24.46
N SER A 687 -7.79 14.24 25.17
CA SER A 687 -7.52 15.68 25.07
C SER A 687 -6.32 15.96 24.17
N THR A 688 -6.18 17.19 23.68
CA THR A 688 -5.00 17.67 22.93
C THR A 688 -3.71 17.52 23.74
N LEU A 689 -2.60 17.22 23.06
CA LEU A 689 -1.27 17.06 23.66
C LEU A 689 -0.83 18.34 24.38
N ASP A 690 -0.51 18.26 25.68
CA ASP A 690 0.00 19.37 26.48
C ASP A 690 1.51 19.19 26.74
N PRO A 691 2.41 19.89 26.02
CA PRO A 691 3.85 19.71 26.13
C PRO A 691 4.41 19.87 27.55
N GLY A 692 3.72 20.62 28.43
CA GLY A 692 4.13 20.80 29.83
C GLY A 692 3.95 19.55 30.69
N GLN A 693 3.19 18.57 30.22
CA GLN A 693 2.93 17.28 30.88
C GLN A 693 3.62 16.11 30.17
N GLU A 694 4.42 16.37 29.13
CA GLU A 694 5.07 15.34 28.32
C GLU A 694 6.60 15.31 28.46
N GLN A 695 7.16 14.13 28.20
CA GLN A 695 8.61 13.91 28.09
C GLN A 695 9.02 13.51 26.67
N ALA A 696 10.24 13.88 26.27
CA ALA A 696 10.83 13.41 25.02
C ALA A 696 11.27 11.95 25.14
N PHE A 697 11.29 11.22 24.02
CA PHE A 697 11.80 9.85 23.95
C PHE A 697 12.39 9.54 22.56
N GLU A 698 13.14 8.44 22.46
CA GLU A 698 13.67 7.92 21.20
C GLU A 698 12.81 6.75 20.67
N ALA A 699 12.56 6.71 19.36
CA ALA A 699 11.96 5.59 18.66
C ALA A 699 12.99 4.96 17.72
N GLU A 700 13.47 3.76 18.05
CA GLU A 700 14.28 2.94 17.15
C GLU A 700 13.35 2.18 16.21
N LEU A 701 13.46 2.45 14.91
CA LEU A 701 12.71 1.78 13.85
C LEU A 701 13.58 0.62 13.36
N LYS A 702 13.23 -0.61 13.74
CA LYS A 702 14.11 -1.77 13.56
C LYS A 702 14.25 -2.16 12.09
N ASP A 703 13.18 -2.14 11.31
CA ASP A 703 13.17 -2.61 9.91
C ASP A 703 13.86 -1.57 9.01
N SER A 704 13.59 -0.29 9.26
CA SER A 704 14.23 0.85 8.59
C SER A 704 15.62 1.15 9.14
N GLY A 705 15.99 0.55 10.29
CA GLY A 705 17.21 0.83 11.03
C GLY A 705 17.41 2.31 11.36
N LEU A 706 16.37 3.08 11.65
CA LEU A 706 16.51 4.51 12.02
C LEU A 706 16.31 4.69 13.52
N VAL A 707 16.85 5.79 14.07
CA VAL A 707 16.47 6.25 15.42
C VAL A 707 15.94 7.66 15.27
N VAL A 708 14.68 7.85 15.67
CA VAL A 708 13.96 9.12 15.57
C VAL A 708 13.71 9.66 16.97
N THR A 709 14.07 10.92 17.22
CA THR A 709 13.76 11.60 18.48
C THR A 709 12.36 12.22 18.41
N VAL A 710 11.52 11.94 19.41
CA VAL A 710 10.17 12.50 19.53
C VAL A 710 10.16 13.56 20.62
N ALA A 711 9.94 14.82 20.23
CA ALA A 711 9.90 15.95 21.17
C ALA A 711 8.65 15.91 22.10
N PRO A 712 8.64 16.63 23.23
CA PRO A 712 7.48 16.67 24.14
C PRO A 712 6.20 17.18 23.48
N GLY A 713 6.31 18.20 22.63
CA GLY A 713 5.18 18.77 21.87
C GLY A 713 4.91 18.11 20.52
N GLN A 714 5.48 16.93 20.26
CA GLN A 714 5.36 16.22 18.99
C GLN A 714 4.82 14.81 19.24
N THR A 715 3.93 14.33 18.37
CA THR A 715 3.47 12.94 18.37
C THR A 715 4.49 12.04 17.67
N LEU A 716 4.47 10.74 17.95
CA LEU A 716 5.35 9.78 17.24
C LEU A 716 5.07 9.82 15.73
N LEU A 717 3.80 9.85 15.33
CA LEU A 717 3.38 9.97 13.93
C LEU A 717 4.04 11.16 13.21
N ALA A 718 4.02 12.34 13.83
CA ALA A 718 4.62 13.54 13.24
C ALA A 718 6.15 13.41 13.09
N ALA A 719 6.81 12.76 14.05
CA ALA A 719 8.25 12.52 13.99
C ALA A 719 8.62 11.51 12.88
N LEU A 720 7.83 10.45 12.71
CA LEU A 720 8.02 9.45 11.65
C LEU A 720 7.88 10.07 10.25
N ARG A 721 6.84 10.87 10.02
CA ARG A 721 6.62 11.59 8.75
C ARG A 721 7.78 12.53 8.41
N ALA A 722 8.30 13.25 9.41
CA ALA A 722 9.47 14.12 9.23
C ALA A 722 10.72 13.32 8.84
N ALA A 723 10.84 12.06 9.28
CA ALA A 723 11.93 11.15 8.95
C ALA A 723 11.72 10.36 7.64
N ASN A 724 10.77 10.77 6.78
CA ASN A 724 10.45 10.11 5.51
C ASN A 724 9.86 8.69 5.65
N ILE A 725 9.33 8.38 6.84
CA ILE A 725 8.60 7.13 7.11
C ILE A 725 7.12 7.38 6.82
N ASP A 726 6.62 6.64 5.84
CA ASP A 726 5.21 6.65 5.46
C ASP A 726 4.42 5.95 6.57
N MET A 727 3.37 6.61 7.06
CA MET A 727 2.53 6.09 8.12
C MET A 727 1.12 6.66 8.04
N GLN A 728 0.16 5.74 7.91
CA GLN A 728 -1.25 6.05 7.80
C GLN A 728 -1.77 6.66 9.10
N SER A 729 -2.68 7.61 8.94
CA SER A 729 -3.47 8.14 10.05
C SER A 729 -4.79 8.67 9.53
N ASP A 730 -5.84 8.51 10.36
CA ASP A 730 -7.16 9.05 10.08
C ASP A 730 -7.63 9.97 11.20
N CYS A 731 -8.05 9.42 12.35
CA CYS A 731 -8.70 10.26 13.36
C CYS A 731 -7.72 11.19 14.10
N GLU A 732 -6.45 10.78 14.21
CA GLU A 732 -5.42 11.40 15.05
C GLU A 732 -5.84 11.69 16.51
N GLU A 733 -6.89 11.02 16.98
CA GLU A 733 -7.49 11.16 18.32
C GLU A 733 -7.69 9.79 19.01
N GLY A 734 -6.92 8.78 18.59
CA GLY A 734 -6.83 7.46 19.23
C GLY A 734 -8.07 6.56 19.10
N LEU A 735 -8.92 6.79 18.11
CA LEU A 735 -10.19 6.05 17.90
C LEU A 735 -10.16 4.98 16.81
N CYS A 736 -9.50 5.28 15.69
CA CYS A 736 -9.61 4.45 14.49
C CYS A 736 -8.65 3.26 14.50
N GLY A 737 -7.44 3.40 15.06
CA GLY A 737 -6.42 2.36 14.96
C GLY A 737 -5.59 2.40 13.67
N SER A 738 -5.90 3.27 12.69
CA SER A 738 -5.12 3.40 11.44
C SER A 738 -3.65 3.78 11.66
N CYS A 739 -3.34 4.38 12.82
CA CYS A 739 -1.99 4.76 13.23
C CYS A 739 -1.30 3.67 14.09
N GLU A 740 -1.73 2.41 14.04
CA GLU A 740 -1.13 1.29 14.78
C GLU A 740 0.28 0.95 14.26
N VAL A 741 1.23 0.80 15.18
CA VAL A 741 2.57 0.27 14.95
C VAL A 741 2.88 -0.84 15.94
N ARG A 742 3.62 -1.85 15.51
CA ARG A 742 4.09 -2.91 16.41
C ARG A 742 5.30 -2.45 17.21
N VAL A 743 5.27 -2.74 18.50
CA VAL A 743 6.34 -2.44 19.46
C VAL A 743 7.09 -3.73 19.76
N LEU A 744 8.40 -3.69 19.61
CA LEU A 744 9.31 -4.83 19.79
C LEU A 744 10.01 -4.77 21.16
N ALA A 745 10.21 -3.58 21.73
CA ALA A 745 10.73 -3.39 23.08
C ALA A 745 10.38 -1.99 23.64
N GLY A 746 10.29 -1.91 24.97
CA GLY A 746 9.97 -0.68 25.71
C GLY A 746 8.54 -0.66 26.26
N GLU A 747 8.25 0.28 27.16
CA GLU A 747 6.93 0.41 27.80
C GLU A 747 6.17 1.62 27.23
N VAL A 748 4.98 1.36 26.71
CA VAL A 748 4.12 2.33 26.03
C VAL A 748 3.23 3.03 27.06
N ASP A 749 3.10 4.34 26.91
CA ASP A 749 2.05 5.14 27.53
C ASP A 749 0.83 5.12 26.60
N HIS A 750 -0.05 4.14 26.79
CA HIS A 750 -1.23 3.92 25.95
C HIS A 750 -2.31 4.97 26.20
N ARG A 751 -2.65 5.71 25.13
CA ARG A 751 -3.65 6.78 25.19
C ARG A 751 -4.86 6.52 24.30
N ASP A 752 -4.77 5.55 23.40
CA ASP A 752 -5.85 5.15 22.52
C ASP A 752 -7.03 4.50 23.26
N VAL A 753 -8.14 4.30 22.56
CA VAL A 753 -9.30 3.49 23.02
C VAL A 753 -9.56 2.28 22.12
N VAL A 754 -8.54 1.89 21.34
CA VAL A 754 -8.62 0.80 20.36
C VAL A 754 -8.15 -0.50 21.00
N LEU A 755 -6.98 -0.46 21.64
CA LEU A 755 -6.36 -1.65 22.23
C LEU A 755 -7.10 -2.07 23.50
N THR A 756 -7.33 -3.38 23.62
CA THR A 756 -7.83 -4.01 24.84
C THR A 756 -6.83 -3.83 25.99
N ARG A 757 -7.29 -4.06 27.22
CA ARG A 757 -6.41 -3.97 28.39
C ARG A 757 -5.20 -4.90 28.29
N ALA A 758 -5.43 -6.15 27.85
CA ALA A 758 -4.38 -7.14 27.73
C ALA A 758 -3.37 -6.77 26.62
N GLU A 759 -3.84 -6.27 25.47
CA GLU A 759 -2.96 -5.72 24.42
C GLU A 759 -2.11 -4.54 24.90
N ARG A 760 -2.65 -3.67 25.77
CA ARG A 760 -1.88 -2.57 26.39
C ARG A 760 -0.85 -3.09 27.38
N GLU A 761 -1.21 -4.07 28.21
CA GLU A 761 -0.29 -4.68 29.17
C GLU A 761 0.83 -5.45 28.45
N ALA A 762 0.54 -6.05 27.28
CA ALA A 762 1.51 -6.76 26.45
C ALA A 762 2.57 -5.84 25.81
N ASN A 763 2.30 -4.54 25.64
CA ASN A 763 3.22 -3.56 25.02
C ASN A 763 3.74 -4.01 23.64
N THR A 764 2.92 -4.71 22.84
CA THR A 764 3.30 -5.21 21.51
C THR A 764 2.77 -4.36 20.35
N LYS A 765 1.88 -3.40 20.65
CA LYS A 765 1.23 -2.49 19.71
C LYS A 765 1.18 -1.08 20.30
N MET A 766 1.11 -0.06 19.46
CA MET A 766 1.00 1.34 19.88
C MET A 766 0.31 2.17 18.81
N MET A 767 -0.54 3.12 19.20
CA MET A 767 -1.14 4.09 18.29
C MET A 767 -0.26 5.35 18.22
N ALA A 768 0.52 5.52 17.13
CA ALA A 768 1.54 6.56 17.02
C ALA A 768 1.01 8.00 17.03
N CYS A 769 -0.28 8.17 16.74
CA CYS A 769 -0.92 9.48 16.70
C CYS A 769 -1.21 10.06 18.09
N CYS A 770 -1.31 9.25 19.14
CA CYS A 770 -1.64 9.72 20.48
C CYS A 770 -0.80 9.12 21.61
N SER A 771 -0.44 7.83 21.51
CA SER A 771 0.31 7.14 22.56
C SER A 771 1.77 7.64 22.62
N ARG A 772 2.41 7.48 23.78
CA ARG A 772 3.79 7.92 24.05
C ARG A 772 4.62 6.79 24.68
N ALA A 773 5.81 7.12 25.20
CA ALA A 773 6.67 6.20 25.93
C ALA A 773 6.72 6.54 27.43
N LYS A 774 6.61 5.52 28.28
CA LYS A 774 6.91 5.65 29.73
C LYS A 774 8.42 5.57 29.99
N CYS A 775 9.16 4.94 29.08
CA CYS A 775 10.61 4.86 29.08
C CYS A 775 11.26 5.93 28.18
N THR A 776 12.59 5.99 28.19
CA THR A 776 13.36 6.92 27.33
C THR A 776 13.47 6.45 25.88
N ARG A 777 13.21 5.17 25.59
CA ARG A 777 13.33 4.59 24.24
C ARG A 777 12.34 3.45 23.99
N LEU A 778 11.69 3.48 22.82
CA LEU A 778 10.90 2.39 22.24
C LEU A 778 11.63 1.79 21.03
N VAL A 779 11.42 0.50 20.76
CA VAL A 779 11.83 -0.17 19.53
C VAL A 779 10.57 -0.58 18.77
N LEU A 780 10.43 -0.15 17.52
CA LEU A 780 9.24 -0.33 16.68
C LEU A 780 9.57 -1.19 15.46
N GLU A 781 8.59 -1.95 14.98
CA GLU A 781 8.67 -2.73 13.74
C GLU A 781 8.35 -1.83 12.52
N LEU A 782 9.24 -0.88 12.27
CA LEU A 782 9.17 0.14 11.20
C LEU A 782 10.50 0.31 10.50
#